data_AF-A0A1V3XVF6-F1
#
_entry.id   AF-A0A1V3XVF6-F1
#
_cell.length_a   1.000
_cell.length_b   1.000
_cell.length_c   1.000
_cell.angle_alpha   90.00
_cell.angle_beta   90.00
_cell.angle_gamma   90.00
#
_symmetry.space_group_name_H-M   'P 1'
#
loop_
_entity.id
_entity.type
_entity.pdbx_description
1 polymer ?
#
loop_
_entity_poly.entity_id
_entity_poly.type
_entity_poly.pdbx_seq_one_letter_code
_entity_poly.pdbx_strand_id
1 'polypeptide(L)'
;MMNFSVLPPEINSVRIFAGAGPQPMLAAATAWDGLAGELAGAASSFSSVASGLVDGSWRGPASAAMAAAAAPYARWLSAAAGHASGAAAQARAVARAFDAARAATVHPLMVAINRNRFVQLVASNVLGLNAPAIASAEAQYEQMWAQDVVAMLGYHADTSAAAAALSPWGAGPQGNSAGSGQSGTSEMPASGRGPVASAISAGSSAAAGTNISLSNLGFGNTGNGNFGSGNAGDLNLGSGNNGNVNLGSGNNGNVNFGSGNTGNVNLGSGNAGSLNAGSGNAGNNNLGSGNNGDANLGHGNVGSNNFGSGNIGGGNLGFGNAGSNNFGSGNNGSGNLGSGNGGNLNVGFANTGNNNIGFANTGNNNIGIGLTGDNQIGFGGLNSGTGNVGLFNSGSGNTGIFNSGSNNLGWLNSGVGNWGGWNSGMGSTGFGNSGVTSTGFWNSGSYDTGFGNAGSGNAGAFNAGSHNTGWFNSGSGSTGDYNSGDGNFGSFNAGDVNTGSFNAGSVNTGLWNSGHTNTGALNSGTLNTGFGSSIIQTVANSGFGNTGTGNSGFNNFGDNNSGYGNAGVAGGPARTMRVSGIKGPCTPELETRVPTTTRASGTRAFIMSGSSTPETIIPALETSTTLPADSIRVLVISATATPGASISVPVGPASLVATSEVDRASSERKECDELFGFAPEINSAQIYAGPGSAPMLQAAASWQRLADELTSAAASFESVTEALVGDSWQGWAAAAMASAAAPYASWLNAAAAGPRVRPSRPVQRRRCLRTR
;
A
#
# COMPACT_ATOMS: atom_id res chain seq x y z
N MET A 1 12.85 1.29 31.08
CA MET A 1 13.41 -0.07 30.91
C MET A 1 12.73 -0.70 29.69
N MET A 2 13.41 -1.54 28.92
CA MET A 2 12.71 -2.38 27.93
C MET A 2 12.01 -3.53 28.67
N ASN A 3 10.80 -3.91 28.25
CA ASN A 3 10.16 -5.11 28.73
C ASN A 3 10.18 -6.19 27.64
N PHE A 4 10.83 -7.31 27.91
CA PHE A 4 10.88 -8.45 26.98
C PHE A 4 9.57 -9.25 26.97
N SER A 5 8.76 -9.17 28.03
CA SER A 5 7.49 -9.93 28.16
C SER A 5 6.36 -9.45 27.24
N VAL A 6 6.57 -8.38 26.47
CA VAL A 6 5.60 -7.86 25.49
C VAL A 6 6.13 -7.97 24.05
N LEU A 7 7.30 -8.61 23.86
CA LEU A 7 7.86 -8.91 22.55
C LEU A 7 7.61 -10.39 22.22
N PRO A 8 7.01 -10.72 21.07
CA PRO A 8 6.78 -12.11 20.67
C PRO A 8 8.10 -12.84 20.37
N PRO A 9 8.11 -14.20 20.36
CA PRO A 9 9.32 -14.98 20.15
C PRO A 9 10.01 -14.66 18.83
N GLU A 10 9.29 -14.34 17.74
CA GLU A 10 9.89 -13.89 16.48
C GLU A 10 10.87 -12.71 16.67
N ILE A 11 10.57 -11.79 17.60
CA ILE A 11 11.38 -10.60 17.84
C ILE A 11 12.53 -10.88 18.84
N ASN A 12 12.28 -11.64 19.91
CA ASN A 12 13.31 -11.99 20.88
C ASN A 12 14.35 -12.94 20.26
N SER A 13 13.90 -14.02 19.60
CA SER A 13 14.73 -14.95 18.85
C SER A 13 15.59 -14.25 17.79
N VAL A 14 15.00 -13.45 16.88
CA VAL A 14 15.77 -12.80 15.81
C VAL A 14 16.81 -11.82 16.36
N ARG A 15 16.51 -11.10 17.45
CA ARG A 15 17.43 -10.12 18.04
C ARG A 15 18.68 -10.73 18.67
N ILE A 16 18.61 -11.91 19.31
CA ILE A 16 19.78 -12.56 19.91
C ILE A 16 20.56 -13.43 18.91
N PHE A 17 19.91 -13.92 17.85
CA PHE A 17 20.58 -14.70 16.79
C PHE A 17 21.26 -13.83 15.71
N ALA A 18 20.92 -12.54 15.61
CA ALA A 18 21.58 -11.57 14.74
C ALA A 18 22.78 -10.87 15.41
N GLY A 19 23.58 -10.15 14.61
CA GLY A 19 24.71 -9.33 15.09
C GLY A 19 26.06 -10.04 15.11
N ALA A 20 27.04 -9.42 15.79
CA ALA A 20 28.46 -9.83 15.75
C ALA A 20 28.85 -10.96 16.73
N GLY A 21 27.93 -11.43 17.56
CA GLY A 21 28.19 -12.42 18.62
C GLY A 21 29.12 -11.90 19.73
N PRO A 22 29.69 -12.80 20.57
CA PRO A 22 30.50 -12.43 21.73
C PRO A 22 31.92 -11.96 21.40
N GLN A 23 32.40 -12.19 20.16
CA GLN A 23 33.81 -12.02 19.79
C GLN A 23 34.37 -10.60 20.01
N PRO A 24 33.64 -9.50 19.73
CA PRO A 24 34.12 -8.15 20.04
C PRO A 24 34.33 -7.92 21.55
N MET A 25 33.49 -8.52 22.39
CA MET A 25 33.59 -8.40 23.85
C MET A 25 34.75 -9.24 24.40
N LEU A 26 35.01 -10.41 23.81
CA LEU A 26 36.18 -11.23 24.13
C LEU A 26 37.49 -10.53 23.72
N ALA A 27 37.50 -9.85 22.57
CA ALA A 27 38.65 -9.03 22.14
C ALA A 27 38.88 -7.84 23.09
N ALA A 28 37.81 -7.17 23.55
CA ALA A 28 37.90 -6.13 24.57
C ALA A 28 38.45 -6.65 25.90
N ALA A 29 38.06 -7.86 26.32
CA ALA A 29 38.62 -8.51 27.52
C ALA A 29 40.12 -8.78 27.39
N THR A 30 40.61 -9.22 26.23
CA THR A 30 42.07 -9.39 26.00
C THR A 30 42.83 -8.07 25.97
N ALA A 31 42.22 -6.98 25.49
CA ALA A 31 42.83 -5.65 25.54
C ALA A 31 42.92 -5.12 26.98
N TRP A 32 41.88 -5.31 27.79
CA TRP A 32 41.87 -4.95 29.21
C TRP A 32 42.91 -5.75 30.04
N ASP A 33 43.06 -7.06 29.81
CA ASP A 33 44.12 -7.85 30.44
C ASP A 33 45.52 -7.35 30.05
N GLY A 34 45.73 -7.00 28.77
CA GLY A 34 46.98 -6.42 28.31
C GLY A 34 47.32 -5.12 29.04
N LEU A 35 46.36 -4.20 29.12
CA LEU A 35 46.50 -2.95 29.88
C LEU A 35 46.74 -3.20 31.38
N ALA A 36 46.08 -4.19 31.98
CA ALA A 36 46.31 -4.58 33.37
C ALA A 36 47.75 -5.09 33.61
N GLY A 37 48.29 -5.88 32.67
CA GLY A 37 49.67 -6.35 32.69
C GLY A 37 50.69 -5.21 32.59
N GLU A 38 50.49 -4.28 31.64
CA GLU A 38 51.36 -3.12 31.44
C GLU A 38 51.31 -2.17 32.66
N LEU A 39 50.12 -1.90 33.23
CA LEU A 39 49.97 -1.10 34.45
C LEU A 39 50.63 -1.76 35.68
N ALA A 40 50.53 -3.09 35.82
CA ALA A 40 51.21 -3.83 36.88
C ALA A 40 52.74 -3.83 36.68
N GLY A 41 53.22 -3.91 35.44
CA GLY A 41 54.63 -3.77 35.09
C GLY A 41 55.17 -2.37 35.41
N ALA A 42 54.41 -1.33 35.05
CA ALA A 42 54.73 0.07 35.38
C ALA A 42 54.76 0.31 36.89
N ALA A 43 53.76 -0.19 37.64
CA ALA A 43 53.72 -0.11 39.10
C ALA A 43 54.93 -0.80 39.75
N SER A 44 55.33 -1.97 39.24
CA SER A 44 56.48 -2.74 39.72
C SER A 44 57.81 -2.03 39.44
N SER A 45 57.98 -1.52 38.21
CA SER A 45 59.16 -0.76 37.80
C SER A 45 59.32 0.52 38.61
N PHE A 46 58.25 1.32 38.73
CA PHE A 46 58.23 2.56 39.49
C PHE A 46 58.50 2.32 40.98
N SER A 47 57.94 1.24 41.56
CA SER A 47 58.22 0.84 42.95
C SER A 47 59.68 0.43 43.15
N SER A 48 60.28 -0.28 42.18
CA SER A 48 61.70 -0.67 42.22
C SER A 48 62.65 0.53 42.13
N VAL A 49 62.29 1.58 41.38
CA VAL A 49 63.04 2.85 41.34
C VAL A 49 62.88 3.60 42.67
N ALA A 50 61.66 3.65 43.23
CA ALA A 50 61.40 4.31 44.50
C ALA A 50 62.13 3.65 45.69
N SER A 51 62.19 2.32 45.75
CA SER A 51 63.01 1.62 46.75
C SER A 51 64.51 1.81 46.49
N GLY A 52 64.94 1.76 45.22
CA GLY A 52 66.33 2.02 44.84
C GLY A 52 66.84 3.41 45.23
N LEU A 53 65.96 4.42 45.35
CA LEU A 53 66.30 5.75 45.83
C LEU A 53 66.63 5.77 47.34
N VAL A 54 65.95 4.94 48.14
CA VAL A 54 66.11 4.85 49.60
C VAL A 54 67.25 3.91 50.00
N ASP A 55 67.35 2.77 49.32
CA ASP A 55 68.36 1.73 49.59
C ASP A 55 69.65 1.90 48.77
N GLY A 56 69.68 2.80 47.80
CA GLY A 56 70.85 3.08 46.97
C GLY A 56 71.92 3.92 47.66
N SER A 57 72.64 4.71 46.87
CA SER A 57 73.70 5.63 47.33
C SER A 57 73.19 7.00 47.79
N TRP A 58 71.93 7.35 47.50
CA TRP A 58 71.33 8.67 47.78
C TRP A 58 70.64 8.73 49.16
N ARG A 59 71.24 8.11 50.18
CA ARG A 59 70.60 7.90 51.49
C ARG A 59 70.49 9.20 52.30
N GLY A 60 69.28 9.56 52.72
CA GLY A 60 69.03 10.68 53.62
C GLY A 60 67.56 11.12 53.67
N PRO A 61 67.21 12.13 54.50
CA PRO A 61 65.83 12.59 54.67
C PRO A 61 65.14 13.03 53.37
N ALA A 62 65.89 13.63 52.43
CA ALA A 62 65.36 14.05 51.13
C ALA A 62 64.93 12.86 50.25
N SER A 63 65.71 11.77 50.23
CA SER A 63 65.36 10.54 49.50
C SER A 63 64.12 9.87 50.11
N ALA A 64 64.05 9.80 51.45
CA ALA A 64 62.86 9.29 52.14
C ALA A 64 61.60 10.13 51.85
N ALA A 65 61.73 11.46 51.77
CA ALA A 65 60.64 12.35 51.39
C ALA A 65 60.19 12.15 49.93
N MET A 66 61.12 11.98 48.99
CA MET A 66 60.81 11.70 47.58
C MET A 66 60.12 10.34 47.41
N ALA A 67 60.57 9.30 48.10
CA ALA A 67 59.90 7.99 48.10
C ALA A 67 58.49 8.04 48.72
N ALA A 68 58.30 8.84 49.78
CA ALA A 68 56.99 9.08 50.37
C ALA A 68 56.05 9.85 49.43
N ALA A 69 56.57 10.81 48.66
CA ALA A 69 55.81 11.55 47.64
C ALA A 69 55.46 10.69 46.41
N ALA A 70 56.30 9.69 46.08
CA ALA A 70 56.05 8.74 44.99
C ALA A 70 55.00 7.66 45.34
N ALA A 71 54.91 7.26 46.62
CA ALA A 71 54.06 6.14 47.06
C ALA A 71 52.55 6.23 46.68
N PRO A 72 51.88 7.41 46.67
CA PRO A 72 50.51 7.53 46.18
C PRO A 72 50.34 7.13 44.71
N TYR A 73 51.30 7.48 43.84
CA TYR A 73 51.25 7.15 42.42
C TYR A 73 51.49 5.66 42.17
N ALA A 74 52.43 5.04 42.89
CA ALA A 74 52.64 3.59 42.86
C ALA A 74 51.38 2.80 43.25
N ARG A 75 50.65 3.28 44.27
CA ARG A 75 49.36 2.72 44.70
C ARG A 75 48.25 2.94 43.66
N TRP A 76 48.20 4.12 43.04
CA TRP A 76 47.24 4.40 41.97
C TRP A 76 47.45 3.51 40.74
N LEU A 77 48.69 3.33 40.27
CA LEU A 77 49.01 2.39 39.18
C LEU A 77 48.60 0.94 39.52
N SER A 78 48.86 0.51 40.76
CA SER A 78 48.46 -0.82 41.25
C SER A 78 46.94 -0.99 41.29
N ALA A 79 46.20 0.05 41.70
CA ALA A 79 44.74 0.05 41.67
C ALA A 79 44.20 0.07 40.23
N ALA A 80 44.79 0.86 39.33
CA ALA A 80 44.45 0.92 37.91
C ALA A 80 44.60 -0.45 37.21
N ALA A 81 45.65 -1.21 37.52
CA ALA A 81 45.81 -2.59 37.07
C ALA A 81 44.68 -3.52 37.59
N GLY A 82 44.24 -3.32 38.84
CA GLY A 82 43.08 -3.99 39.43
C GLY A 82 41.75 -3.63 38.74
N HIS A 83 41.52 -2.35 38.42
CA HIS A 83 40.35 -1.90 37.67
C HIS A 83 40.33 -2.48 36.25
N ALA A 84 41.47 -2.47 35.54
CA ALA A 84 41.59 -3.02 34.19
C ALA A 84 41.34 -4.54 34.14
N SER A 85 41.96 -5.31 35.04
CA SER A 85 41.72 -6.77 35.14
C SER A 85 40.29 -7.10 35.59
N GLY A 86 39.70 -6.28 36.47
CA GLY A 86 38.27 -6.33 36.80
C GLY A 86 37.38 -6.12 35.57
N ALA A 87 37.67 -5.13 34.74
CA ALA A 87 36.93 -4.87 33.51
C ALA A 87 37.05 -6.02 32.49
N ALA A 88 38.22 -6.65 32.37
CA ALA A 88 38.41 -7.86 31.56
C ALA A 88 37.56 -9.04 32.05
N ALA A 89 37.42 -9.21 33.37
CA ALA A 89 36.57 -10.23 33.96
C ALA A 89 35.07 -9.98 33.65
N GLN A 90 34.59 -8.74 33.77
CA GLN A 90 33.18 -8.42 33.47
C GLN A 90 32.86 -8.50 31.97
N ALA A 91 33.79 -8.12 31.09
CA ALA A 91 33.64 -8.33 29.65
C ALA A 91 33.46 -9.84 29.31
N ARG A 92 34.20 -10.73 29.98
CA ARG A 92 34.02 -12.19 29.85
C ARG A 92 32.70 -12.69 30.45
N ALA A 93 32.22 -12.08 31.54
CA ALA A 93 30.91 -12.40 32.11
C ALA A 93 29.78 -12.05 31.12
N VAL A 94 29.81 -10.84 30.54
CA VAL A 94 28.84 -10.40 29.51
C VAL A 94 28.88 -11.30 28.27
N ALA A 95 30.07 -11.70 27.80
CA ALA A 95 30.20 -12.63 26.67
C ALA A 95 29.56 -14.00 26.97
N ARG A 96 29.77 -14.55 28.18
CA ARG A 96 29.14 -15.82 28.61
C ARG A 96 27.62 -15.68 28.77
N ALA A 97 27.14 -14.56 29.30
CA ALA A 97 25.71 -14.27 29.42
C ALA A 97 25.03 -14.23 28.04
N PHE A 98 25.68 -13.64 27.03
CA PHE A 98 25.19 -13.65 25.64
C PHE A 98 25.08 -15.08 25.08
N ASP A 99 26.12 -15.90 25.21
CA ASP A 99 26.10 -17.27 24.69
C ASP A 99 25.09 -18.16 25.43
N ALA A 100 24.94 -17.99 26.76
CA ALA A 100 23.92 -18.67 27.56
C ALA A 100 22.50 -18.25 27.16
N ALA A 101 22.26 -16.95 26.98
CA ALA A 101 20.97 -16.42 26.52
C ALA A 101 20.62 -16.95 25.13
N ARG A 102 21.57 -16.91 24.19
CA ARG A 102 21.39 -17.41 22.82
C ARG A 102 21.16 -18.93 22.76
N ALA A 103 21.73 -19.69 23.69
CA ALA A 103 21.49 -21.14 23.81
C ALA A 103 20.13 -21.46 24.47
N ALA A 104 19.63 -20.59 25.34
CA ALA A 104 18.32 -20.73 25.99
C ALA A 104 17.15 -20.21 25.13
N THR A 105 17.39 -19.22 24.26
CA THR A 105 16.39 -18.64 23.36
C THR A 105 16.04 -19.62 22.24
N VAL A 106 14.78 -19.62 21.80
CA VAL A 106 14.32 -20.45 20.69
C VAL A 106 15.01 -20.05 19.39
N HIS A 107 15.28 -21.03 18.53
CA HIS A 107 15.83 -20.74 17.20
C HIS A 107 14.72 -20.21 16.27
N PRO A 108 14.89 -19.08 15.55
CA PRO A 108 13.83 -18.45 14.75
C PRO A 108 13.09 -19.39 13.78
N LEU A 109 13.79 -20.40 13.24
CA LEU A 109 13.19 -21.40 12.34
C LEU A 109 12.10 -22.26 13.02
N MET A 110 12.21 -22.52 14.33
CA MET A 110 11.19 -23.29 15.07
C MET A 110 9.88 -22.49 15.20
N VAL A 111 9.99 -21.19 15.43
CA VAL A 111 8.86 -20.26 15.46
C VAL A 111 8.16 -20.23 14.09
N ALA A 112 8.93 -20.07 13.01
CA ALA A 112 8.42 -20.11 11.64
C ALA A 112 7.74 -21.45 11.27
N ILE A 113 8.33 -22.59 11.65
CA ILE A 113 7.74 -23.93 11.43
C ILE A 113 6.39 -24.05 12.16
N ASN A 114 6.31 -23.60 13.42
CA ASN A 114 5.08 -23.62 14.20
C ASN A 114 3.98 -22.75 13.57
N ARG A 115 4.31 -21.51 13.14
CA ARG A 115 3.34 -20.60 12.51
C ARG A 115 2.88 -21.11 11.13
N ASN A 116 3.77 -21.67 10.32
CA ASN A 116 3.40 -22.32 9.05
C ASN A 116 2.47 -23.52 9.27
N ARG A 117 2.76 -24.36 10.28
CA ARG A 117 1.89 -25.49 10.68
C ARG A 117 0.51 -25.00 11.14
N PHE A 118 0.45 -23.93 11.92
CA PHE A 118 -0.81 -23.32 12.37
C PHE A 118 -1.66 -22.87 11.17
N VAL A 119 -1.08 -22.15 10.19
CA VAL A 119 -1.80 -21.73 8.98
C VAL A 119 -2.33 -22.93 8.17
N GLN A 120 -1.52 -23.98 8.00
CA GLN A 120 -1.96 -25.21 7.32
C GLN A 120 -3.11 -25.93 8.04
N LEU A 121 -3.08 -25.99 9.37
CA LEU A 121 -4.14 -26.59 10.19
C LEU A 121 -5.44 -25.78 10.12
N VAL A 122 -5.36 -24.45 10.14
CA VAL A 122 -6.50 -23.53 9.98
C VAL A 122 -7.10 -23.65 8.57
N ALA A 123 -6.28 -23.60 7.52
CA ALA A 123 -6.73 -23.68 6.13
C ALA A 123 -7.43 -25.01 5.79
N SER A 124 -7.06 -26.10 6.48
CA SER A 124 -7.71 -27.42 6.34
C SER A 124 -8.86 -27.66 7.33
N ASN A 125 -9.19 -26.69 8.20
CA ASN A 125 -10.20 -26.87 9.27
C ASN A 125 -11.67 -26.74 8.81
N VAL A 126 -11.98 -27.11 7.56
CA VAL A 126 -13.31 -26.89 6.93
C VAL A 126 -14.47 -27.51 7.73
N LEU A 127 -14.20 -28.58 8.48
CA LEU A 127 -15.17 -29.30 9.32
C LEU A 127 -14.95 -29.12 10.84
N GLY A 128 -14.11 -28.17 11.26
CA GLY A 128 -13.78 -27.94 12.68
C GLY A 128 -12.89 -28.99 13.35
N LEU A 129 -12.63 -30.13 12.68
CA LEU A 129 -11.93 -31.30 13.23
C LEU A 129 -10.47 -31.04 13.64
N ASN A 130 -9.80 -30.01 13.09
CA ASN A 130 -8.43 -29.66 13.45
C ASN A 130 -8.33 -28.78 14.70
N ALA A 131 -9.43 -28.35 15.31
CA ALA A 131 -9.40 -27.44 16.47
C ALA A 131 -8.44 -27.87 17.61
N PRO A 132 -8.35 -29.16 18.02
CA PRO A 132 -7.36 -29.58 19.02
C PRO A 132 -5.90 -29.44 18.56
N ALA A 133 -5.64 -29.63 17.26
CA ALA A 133 -4.30 -29.48 16.69
C ALA A 133 -3.90 -28.01 16.54
N ILE A 134 -4.87 -27.12 16.24
CA ILE A 134 -4.69 -25.67 16.21
C ILE A 134 -4.33 -25.17 17.62
N ALA A 135 -5.13 -25.52 18.63
CA ALA A 135 -4.86 -25.18 20.03
C ALA A 135 -3.51 -25.74 20.53
N SER A 136 -3.11 -26.94 20.06
CA SER A 136 -1.77 -27.48 20.34
C SER A 136 -0.64 -26.68 19.69
N ALA A 137 -0.84 -26.14 18.48
CA ALA A 137 0.14 -25.28 17.82
C ALA A 137 0.23 -23.89 18.48
N GLU A 138 -0.86 -23.36 19.03
CA GLU A 138 -0.87 -22.14 19.83
C GLU A 138 -0.20 -22.35 21.20
N ALA A 139 -0.52 -23.43 21.93
CA ALA A 139 0.15 -23.75 23.18
C ALA A 139 1.68 -23.92 23.03
N GLN A 140 2.14 -24.47 21.90
CA GLN A 140 3.56 -24.52 21.55
C GLN A 140 4.17 -23.14 21.27
N TYR A 141 3.39 -22.19 20.75
CA TYR A 141 3.83 -20.81 20.52
C TYR A 141 4.00 -20.04 21.83
N GLU A 142 3.03 -20.16 22.75
CA GLU A 142 3.10 -19.58 24.09
C GLU A 142 4.29 -20.15 24.90
N GLN A 143 4.60 -21.45 24.74
CA GLN A 143 5.80 -22.06 25.33
C GLN A 143 7.10 -21.45 24.79
N MET A 144 7.20 -21.25 23.46
CA MET A 144 8.37 -20.58 22.86
C MET A 144 8.48 -19.12 23.31
N TRP A 145 7.34 -18.41 23.45
CA TRP A 145 7.32 -17.04 23.97
C TRP A 145 7.83 -16.97 25.41
N ALA A 146 7.32 -17.82 26.30
CA ALA A 146 7.76 -17.89 27.69
C ALA A 146 9.26 -18.23 27.82
N GLN A 147 9.76 -19.16 26.99
CA GLN A 147 11.18 -19.53 26.96
C GLN A 147 12.07 -18.34 26.54
N ASP A 148 11.72 -17.62 25.48
CA ASP A 148 12.44 -16.43 25.01
C ASP A 148 12.45 -15.30 26.06
N VAL A 149 11.32 -15.09 26.75
CA VAL A 149 11.21 -14.08 27.82
C VAL A 149 12.10 -14.44 29.01
N VAL A 150 12.14 -15.71 29.43
CA VAL A 150 13.04 -16.17 30.50
C VAL A 150 14.52 -16.01 30.09
N ALA A 151 14.87 -16.36 28.85
CA ALA A 151 16.23 -16.20 28.34
C ALA A 151 16.68 -14.73 28.33
N MET A 152 15.84 -13.80 27.89
CA MET A 152 16.15 -12.36 27.87
C MET A 152 16.16 -11.71 29.26
N LEU A 153 15.32 -12.19 30.20
CA LEU A 153 15.37 -11.74 31.60
C LEU A 153 16.64 -12.21 32.31
N GLY A 154 17.07 -13.47 32.08
CA GLY A 154 18.36 -13.97 32.55
C GLY A 154 19.53 -13.16 31.99
N TYR A 155 19.55 -12.94 30.68
CA TYR A 155 20.56 -12.10 30.01
C TYR A 155 20.65 -10.70 30.63
N HIS A 156 19.51 -10.05 30.85
CA HIS A 156 19.45 -8.74 31.48
C HIS A 156 19.97 -8.75 32.93
N ALA A 157 19.63 -9.79 33.72
CA ALA A 157 20.12 -9.93 35.09
C ALA A 157 21.64 -10.10 35.14
N ASP A 158 22.19 -11.05 34.37
CA ASP A 158 23.62 -11.36 34.35
C ASP A 158 24.46 -10.18 33.84
N THR A 159 24.01 -9.52 32.76
CA THR A 159 24.71 -8.34 32.21
C THR A 159 24.59 -7.12 33.12
N SER A 160 23.46 -6.94 33.82
CA SER A 160 23.32 -5.88 34.83
C SER A 160 24.22 -6.13 36.05
N ALA A 161 24.35 -7.37 36.49
CA ALA A 161 25.26 -7.75 37.58
C ALA A 161 26.73 -7.53 37.19
N ALA A 162 27.12 -7.94 35.97
CA ALA A 162 28.47 -7.70 35.44
C ALA A 162 28.78 -6.19 35.30
N ALA A 163 27.82 -5.39 34.87
CA ALA A 163 27.97 -3.93 34.80
C ALA A 163 28.06 -3.28 36.19
N ALA A 164 27.23 -3.71 37.15
CA ALA A 164 27.26 -3.21 38.53
C ALA A 164 28.54 -3.60 39.31
N ALA A 165 29.24 -4.65 38.87
CA ALA A 165 30.53 -5.06 39.41
C ALA A 165 31.73 -4.28 38.84
N LEU A 166 31.51 -3.31 37.94
CA LEU A 166 32.53 -2.35 37.51
C LEU A 166 32.66 -1.22 38.54
N SER A 167 33.83 -1.13 39.18
CA SER A 167 34.16 0.00 40.06
C SER A 167 34.44 1.26 39.23
N PRO A 168 33.93 2.44 39.65
CA PRO A 168 34.34 3.71 39.06
C PRO A 168 35.84 3.94 39.18
N TRP A 169 36.45 4.57 38.18
CA TRP A 169 37.85 4.99 38.23
C TRP A 169 38.00 6.12 39.25
N GLY A 170 38.92 5.93 40.21
CA GLY A 170 39.29 6.98 41.16
C GLY A 170 40.16 8.04 40.49
N ALA A 171 39.89 9.31 40.79
CA ALA A 171 40.69 10.43 40.32
C ALA A 171 42.19 10.23 40.64
N GLY A 172 43.06 10.64 39.72
CA GLY A 172 44.51 10.56 39.90
C GLY A 172 44.99 11.30 41.15
N PRO A 173 46.15 10.90 41.74
CA PRO A 173 46.65 11.49 42.96
C PRO A 173 46.94 12.99 42.76
N GLN A 174 46.13 13.84 43.38
CA GLN A 174 46.32 15.28 43.36
C GLN A 174 47.63 15.64 44.06
N GLY A 175 48.46 16.47 43.40
CA GLY A 175 49.65 17.05 44.02
C GLY A 175 49.28 17.93 45.22
N ASN A 176 50.13 17.95 46.25
CA ASN A 176 49.90 18.69 47.48
C ASN A 176 49.93 20.22 47.27
N SER A 177 48.79 20.80 46.92
CA SER A 177 48.57 22.26 46.90
C SER A 177 47.90 22.72 48.18
N ALA A 178 48.69 23.19 49.15
CA ALA A 178 48.16 23.82 50.36
C ALA A 178 47.85 25.31 50.12
N GLY A 179 46.57 25.70 50.10
CA GLY A 179 46.19 27.11 50.10
C GLY A 179 44.77 27.43 49.63
N SER A 180 43.91 27.84 50.58
CA SER A 180 42.77 28.79 50.46
C SER A 180 41.76 28.70 49.30
N GLY A 181 40.46 28.72 49.64
CA GLY A 181 39.40 29.29 48.78
C GLY A 181 38.10 28.49 48.72
N GLN A 182 37.06 28.94 49.43
CA GLN A 182 35.68 28.46 49.24
C GLN A 182 34.92 29.37 48.25
N SER A 183 34.12 28.77 47.36
CA SER A 183 32.72 29.14 47.01
C SER A 183 32.37 28.60 45.60
N GLY A 184 31.17 28.11 45.27
CA GLY A 184 30.00 27.87 46.12
C GLY A 184 28.69 28.53 45.64
N THR A 185 28.10 28.03 44.54
CA THR A 185 26.70 28.24 44.08
C THR A 185 26.43 27.21 42.97
N SER A 186 25.53 26.23 43.08
CA SER A 186 24.05 26.26 43.14
C SER A 186 23.34 26.40 41.78
N GLU A 187 22.86 25.28 41.24
CA GLU A 187 21.78 25.19 40.23
C GLU A 187 20.44 25.71 40.84
N MET A 188 19.30 25.97 40.18
CA MET A 188 18.63 25.62 38.91
C MET A 188 17.72 26.84 38.50
N PRO A 189 16.71 26.80 37.59
CA PRO A 189 16.25 25.78 36.62
C PRO A 189 16.04 26.30 35.17
N ALA A 190 15.52 25.45 34.28
CA ALA A 190 15.17 25.78 32.89
C ALA A 190 13.65 25.86 32.66
N SER A 191 13.22 26.72 31.72
CA SER A 191 11.83 26.75 31.20
C SER A 191 11.71 27.48 29.85
N GLY A 192 10.91 26.94 28.92
CA GLY A 192 10.48 27.62 27.68
C GLY A 192 10.89 26.92 26.37
N ARG A 193 9.96 26.81 25.40
CA ARG A 193 10.18 26.19 24.07
C ARG A 193 9.75 27.12 22.93
N GLY A 194 10.71 27.47 22.06
CA GLY A 194 10.48 27.96 20.69
C GLY A 194 9.91 29.39 20.52
N PRO A 195 9.81 29.90 19.29
CA PRO A 195 10.23 29.30 18.01
C PRO A 195 11.55 29.88 17.45
N VAL A 196 12.36 29.05 16.79
CA VAL A 196 13.61 29.49 16.12
C VAL A 196 13.33 30.00 14.70
N ALA A 197 12.90 31.26 14.59
CA ALA A 197 12.54 31.87 13.30
C ALA A 197 12.86 33.38 13.13
N SER A 198 13.88 33.92 13.83
CA SER A 198 14.45 35.27 13.57
C SER A 198 15.81 35.48 14.27
N ALA A 199 16.88 34.84 13.79
CA ALA A 199 18.22 34.98 14.39
C ALA A 199 19.39 34.67 13.41
N ILE A 200 19.39 35.24 12.19
CA ILE A 200 20.53 35.09 11.23
C ILE A 200 21.01 36.43 10.64
N SER A 201 20.58 37.57 11.20
CA SER A 201 20.96 38.92 10.76
C SER A 201 21.63 39.77 11.86
N ALA A 202 21.98 39.16 13.00
CA ALA A 202 22.55 39.83 14.18
C ALA A 202 23.87 39.21 14.66
N GLY A 203 24.67 38.64 13.75
CA GLY A 203 25.97 38.04 14.04
C GLY A 203 27.18 38.96 13.88
N SER A 204 26.99 40.19 13.38
CA SER A 204 28.07 41.02 12.81
C SER A 204 28.46 42.23 13.68
N SER A 205 28.37 42.13 15.02
CA SER A 205 28.64 43.26 15.92
C SER A 205 29.12 42.87 17.34
N ALA A 206 29.69 41.68 17.52
CA ALA A 206 30.13 41.18 18.84
C ALA A 206 31.59 40.65 18.86
N ALA A 207 32.50 41.33 18.16
CA ALA A 207 33.93 40.98 18.10
C ALA A 207 34.84 42.19 18.43
N ALA A 208 34.59 42.85 19.57
CA ALA A 208 35.43 43.91 20.10
C ALA A 208 35.75 43.61 21.58
N GLY A 209 37.02 43.34 21.92
CA GLY A 209 37.41 43.25 23.35
C GLY A 209 38.64 42.43 23.72
N THR A 210 39.08 41.44 22.93
CA THR A 210 40.32 40.68 23.23
C THR A 210 41.11 40.39 21.95
N ASN A 211 42.09 41.25 21.67
CA ASN A 211 42.93 41.14 20.46
C ASN A 211 44.10 40.16 20.70
N ILE A 212 43.79 38.87 20.85
CA ILE A 212 44.80 37.80 20.87
C ILE A 212 45.31 37.64 19.43
N SER A 213 46.36 38.40 19.09
CA SER A 213 47.00 38.36 17.78
C SER A 213 47.77 37.05 17.59
N LEU A 214 47.04 36.00 17.24
CA LEU A 214 47.62 34.74 16.78
C LEU A 214 48.34 35.00 15.45
N SER A 215 49.66 34.80 15.42
CA SER A 215 50.46 35.00 14.20
C SER A 215 50.07 33.98 13.12
N ASN A 216 50.04 34.43 11.87
CA ASN A 216 49.89 33.53 10.72
C ASN A 216 51.13 32.64 10.56
N LEU A 217 50.93 31.35 10.31
CA LEU A 217 51.96 30.34 10.10
C LEU A 217 51.91 29.83 8.66
N GLY A 218 52.68 30.47 7.79
CA GLY A 218 52.82 30.16 6.36
C GLY A 218 52.71 31.41 5.47
N PHE A 219 52.70 31.23 4.14
CA PHE A 219 52.91 32.32 3.18
C PHE A 219 51.60 32.87 2.59
N GLY A 220 51.54 34.17 2.33
CA GLY A 220 50.43 34.82 1.62
C GLY A 220 49.10 34.87 2.38
N ASN A 221 49.12 34.75 3.71
CA ASN A 221 47.91 34.84 4.53
C ASN A 221 47.56 36.30 4.85
N THR A 222 46.28 36.66 4.72
CA THR A 222 45.69 37.97 5.05
C THR A 222 44.65 37.79 6.15
N GLY A 223 44.79 38.46 7.30
CA GLY A 223 44.01 38.22 8.52
C GLY A 223 44.89 37.63 9.63
N ASN A 224 44.30 37.00 10.64
CA ASN A 224 44.99 36.54 11.85
C ASN A 224 44.80 35.04 12.13
N GLY A 225 45.76 34.40 12.79
CA GLY A 225 45.67 33.04 13.30
C GLY A 225 45.52 31.94 12.25
N ASN A 226 45.94 32.19 11.00
CA ASN A 226 45.86 31.20 9.92
C ASN A 226 47.08 30.26 9.93
N PHE A 227 46.86 28.96 9.77
CA PHE A 227 47.91 27.94 9.62
C PHE A 227 47.80 27.29 8.24
N GLY A 228 48.83 27.47 7.40
CA GLY A 228 48.82 27.10 5.98
C GLY A 228 49.15 28.30 5.09
N SER A 229 48.78 28.28 3.80
CA SER A 229 49.17 29.35 2.86
C SER A 229 48.02 29.84 1.98
N GLY A 230 48.06 31.14 1.64
CA GLY A 230 47.10 31.78 0.75
C GLY A 230 45.69 31.96 1.32
N ASN A 231 45.53 32.02 2.65
CA ASN A 231 44.23 32.26 3.28
C ASN A 231 43.90 33.75 3.35
N ALA A 232 42.63 34.11 3.22
CA ALA A 232 42.10 35.47 3.38
C ALA A 232 40.93 35.45 4.37
N GLY A 233 41.16 35.92 5.59
CA GLY A 233 40.24 35.80 6.73
C GLY A 233 40.99 35.37 7.99
N ASP A 234 40.24 35.10 9.06
CA ASP A 234 40.79 34.75 10.38
C ASP A 234 40.60 33.27 10.75
N LEU A 235 41.54 32.71 11.52
CA LEU A 235 41.47 31.40 12.18
C LEU A 235 41.29 30.19 11.24
N ASN A 236 41.85 30.22 10.02
CA ASN A 236 41.78 29.09 9.09
C ASN A 236 42.93 28.09 9.29
N LEU A 237 42.62 26.79 9.32
CA LEU A 237 43.59 25.69 9.36
C LEU A 237 43.55 24.91 8.04
N GLY A 238 44.48 25.23 7.14
CA GLY A 238 44.61 24.72 5.78
C GLY A 238 45.04 25.83 4.81
N SER A 239 44.86 25.63 3.51
CA SER A 239 45.39 26.55 2.48
C SER A 239 44.32 27.02 1.49
N GLY A 240 44.45 28.27 1.03
CA GLY A 240 43.59 28.83 -0.01
C GLY A 240 42.14 29.09 0.41
N ASN A 241 41.87 29.29 1.72
CA ASN A 241 40.53 29.60 2.20
C ASN A 241 40.24 31.11 2.11
N ASN A 242 39.03 31.50 1.73
CA ASN A 242 38.53 32.87 1.72
C ASN A 242 37.30 32.97 2.62
N GLY A 243 37.45 33.58 3.80
CA GLY A 243 36.50 33.54 4.91
C GLY A 243 37.15 33.06 6.20
N ASN A 244 36.36 32.92 7.27
CA ASN A 244 36.84 32.74 8.64
C ASN A 244 36.53 31.34 9.21
N VAL A 245 37.40 30.84 10.10
CA VAL A 245 37.21 29.62 10.90
C VAL A 245 37.01 28.34 10.04
N ASN A 246 37.69 28.23 8.90
CA ASN A 246 37.64 27.03 8.07
C ASN A 246 38.71 26.01 8.46
N LEU A 247 38.36 24.72 8.45
CA LEU A 247 39.26 23.59 8.69
C LEU A 247 39.32 22.70 7.44
N GLY A 248 40.41 22.81 6.70
CA GLY A 248 40.59 22.24 5.36
C GLY A 248 41.02 23.31 4.35
N SER A 249 40.97 23.00 3.05
CA SER A 249 41.59 23.84 2.02
C SER A 249 40.62 24.23 0.89
N GLY A 250 40.79 25.43 0.33
CA GLY A 250 40.03 25.92 -0.82
C GLY A 250 38.57 26.25 -0.52
N ASN A 251 38.22 26.57 0.73
CA ASN A 251 36.85 26.96 1.09
C ASN A 251 36.60 28.45 0.81
N ASN A 252 35.41 28.82 0.36
CA ASN A 252 34.97 30.19 0.10
C ASN A 252 33.69 30.49 0.90
N GLY A 253 33.87 31.03 2.10
CA GLY A 253 32.85 31.25 3.13
C GLY A 253 33.37 30.90 4.52
N ASN A 254 32.49 30.90 5.52
CA ASN A 254 32.85 30.80 6.94
C ASN A 254 32.47 29.45 7.57
N VAL A 255 33.26 28.99 8.55
CA VAL A 255 32.96 27.84 9.42
C VAL A 255 32.78 26.51 8.65
N ASN A 256 33.53 26.31 7.56
CA ASN A 256 33.49 25.05 6.82
C ASN A 256 34.53 24.05 7.36
N PHE A 257 34.12 22.81 7.64
CA PHE A 257 35.00 21.71 8.03
C PHE A 257 35.07 20.67 6.91
N GLY A 258 36.09 20.79 6.08
CA GLY A 258 36.35 20.03 4.86
C GLY A 258 37.01 20.91 3.80
N SER A 259 37.07 20.44 2.56
CA SER A 259 37.79 21.16 1.49
C SER A 259 36.90 21.48 0.29
N GLY A 260 37.16 22.61 -0.36
CA GLY A 260 36.49 23.01 -1.60
C GLY A 260 35.02 23.42 -1.46
N ASN A 261 34.57 23.81 -0.26
CA ASN A 261 33.20 24.27 -0.05
C ASN A 261 33.02 25.75 -0.48
N THR A 262 31.86 26.11 -1.02
CA THR A 262 31.45 27.49 -1.29
C THR A 262 30.14 27.77 -0.56
N GLY A 263 30.16 28.74 0.36
CA GLY A 263 29.09 28.99 1.33
C GLY A 263 29.53 28.74 2.78
N ASN A 264 28.59 28.72 3.71
CA ASN A 264 28.89 28.76 5.15
C ASN A 264 28.43 27.51 5.90
N VAL A 265 29.15 27.15 6.97
CA VAL A 265 28.76 26.10 7.93
C VAL A 265 28.56 24.73 7.25
N ASN A 266 29.41 24.38 6.28
CA ASN A 266 29.39 23.05 5.67
C ASN A 266 30.33 22.08 6.39
N LEU A 267 29.87 20.86 6.62
CA LEU A 267 30.65 19.73 7.15
C LEU A 267 30.84 18.70 6.04
N GLY A 268 32.08 18.40 5.67
CA GLY A 268 32.44 17.61 4.49
C GLY A 268 32.94 18.50 3.34
N SER A 269 33.06 17.94 2.13
CA SER A 269 33.86 18.56 1.05
C SER A 269 33.08 18.78 -0.24
N GLY A 270 33.43 19.85 -0.97
CA GLY A 270 32.89 20.15 -2.29
C GLY A 270 31.43 20.59 -2.31
N ASN A 271 30.90 21.12 -1.21
CA ASN A 271 29.52 21.60 -1.17
C ASN A 271 29.39 23.04 -1.72
N ALA A 272 28.31 23.34 -2.43
CA ALA A 272 28.00 24.64 -3.02
C ALA A 272 26.64 25.16 -2.49
N GLY A 273 26.71 25.86 -1.35
CA GLY A 273 25.58 26.31 -0.55
C GLY A 273 25.97 26.34 0.93
N SER A 274 25.00 26.53 1.83
CA SER A 274 25.26 26.61 3.28
C SER A 274 24.55 25.51 4.08
N LEU A 275 25.06 25.21 5.28
CA LEU A 275 24.48 24.26 6.23
C LEU A 275 24.38 22.81 5.69
N ASN A 276 25.23 22.40 4.75
CA ASN A 276 25.26 21.03 4.26
C ASN A 276 26.17 20.14 5.11
N ALA A 277 25.76 18.88 5.30
CA ALA A 277 26.50 17.88 6.07
C ALA A 277 26.70 16.59 5.25
N GLY A 278 27.90 16.44 4.69
CA GLY A 278 28.33 15.43 3.74
C GLY A 278 29.08 16.08 2.58
N SER A 279 29.11 15.46 1.41
CA SER A 279 30.00 15.92 0.31
C SER A 279 29.31 16.06 -1.03
N GLY A 280 29.73 17.06 -1.81
CA GLY A 280 29.26 17.29 -3.17
C GLY A 280 27.80 17.73 -3.29
N ASN A 281 27.22 18.36 -2.27
CA ASN A 281 25.86 18.88 -2.33
C ASN A 281 25.83 20.29 -2.97
N ALA A 282 24.84 20.57 -3.81
CA ALA A 282 24.52 21.91 -4.31
C ALA A 282 23.14 22.33 -3.78
N GLY A 283 23.04 23.57 -3.28
CA GLY A 283 21.91 24.02 -2.46
C GLY A 283 22.20 23.93 -0.96
N ASN A 284 21.19 24.15 -0.12
CA ASN A 284 21.36 24.40 1.32
C ASN A 284 20.70 23.34 2.20
N ASN A 285 21.15 23.21 3.45
CA ASN A 285 20.56 22.33 4.47
C ASN A 285 20.49 20.83 4.10
N ASN A 286 21.32 20.35 3.18
CA ASN A 286 21.32 18.93 2.80
C ASN A 286 22.15 18.09 3.77
N LEU A 287 21.58 16.99 4.29
CA LEU A 287 22.29 16.01 5.10
C LEU A 287 22.45 14.70 4.32
N GLY A 288 23.67 14.43 3.89
CA GLY A 288 24.08 13.36 2.99
C GLY A 288 24.95 13.90 1.85
N SER A 289 24.97 13.25 0.69
CA SER A 289 25.99 13.53 -0.35
C SER A 289 25.43 13.51 -1.77
N GLY A 290 25.93 14.39 -2.63
CA GLY A 290 25.54 14.47 -4.03
C GLY A 290 24.12 14.98 -4.28
N ASN A 291 23.50 15.67 -3.33
CA ASN A 291 22.17 16.25 -3.53
C ASN A 291 22.27 17.57 -4.33
N ASN A 292 21.27 17.86 -5.16
CA ASN A 292 21.16 19.08 -5.95
C ASN A 292 19.79 19.72 -5.74
N GLY A 293 19.70 20.62 -4.76
CA GLY A 293 18.47 21.23 -4.25
C GLY A 293 18.60 21.53 -2.74
N ASP A 294 17.52 21.91 -2.08
CA ASP A 294 17.54 22.30 -0.68
C ASP A 294 16.88 21.26 0.25
N ALA A 295 17.36 21.18 1.49
CA ALA A 295 16.75 20.44 2.60
C ALA A 295 16.51 18.94 2.34
N ASN A 296 17.39 18.28 1.59
CA ASN A 296 17.31 16.83 1.37
C ASN A 296 18.01 16.04 2.50
N LEU A 297 17.39 14.95 2.94
CA LEU A 297 18.00 13.95 3.84
C LEU A 297 18.27 12.66 3.08
N GLY A 298 19.54 12.41 2.74
CA GLY A 298 20.01 11.22 2.04
C GLY A 298 20.97 11.56 0.90
N HIS A 299 21.10 10.69 -0.11
CA HIS A 299 22.14 10.80 -1.12
C HIS A 299 21.58 10.89 -2.55
N GLY A 300 22.21 11.68 -3.41
CA GLY A 300 21.93 11.70 -4.84
C GLY A 300 20.53 12.18 -5.23
N ASN A 301 19.87 12.99 -4.41
CA ASN A 301 18.56 13.57 -4.74
C ASN A 301 18.71 14.80 -5.65
N VAL A 302 17.79 15.00 -6.58
CA VAL A 302 17.70 16.20 -7.44
C VAL A 302 16.34 16.84 -7.25
N GLY A 303 16.31 18.09 -6.77
CA GLY A 303 15.14 18.74 -6.21
C GLY A 303 15.22 18.87 -4.69
N SER A 304 14.16 19.37 -4.05
CA SER A 304 14.21 19.82 -2.64
C SER A 304 13.23 19.09 -1.72
N ASN A 305 13.53 19.06 -0.43
CA ASN A 305 12.73 18.43 0.64
C ASN A 305 12.52 16.91 0.49
N ASN A 306 13.44 16.18 -0.14
CA ASN A 306 13.36 14.72 -0.23
C ASN A 306 13.95 14.05 1.02
N PHE A 307 13.28 13.02 1.53
CA PHE A 307 13.78 12.15 2.60
C PHE A 307 13.99 10.75 2.00
N GLY A 308 15.23 10.27 2.01
CA GLY A 308 15.66 9.07 1.28
C GLY A 308 16.65 9.44 0.18
N SER A 309 16.90 8.53 -0.77
CA SER A 309 18.03 8.65 -1.72
C SER A 309 17.64 8.36 -3.16
N GLY A 310 18.31 9.03 -4.10
CA GLY A 310 18.14 8.85 -5.54
C GLY A 310 16.82 9.39 -6.11
N ASN A 311 16.13 10.29 -5.41
CA ASN A 311 14.87 10.87 -5.89
C ASN A 311 15.12 12.01 -6.89
N ILE A 312 14.29 12.13 -7.92
CA ILE A 312 14.32 13.21 -8.92
C ILE A 312 12.96 13.92 -8.88
N GLY A 313 12.89 15.07 -8.23
CA GLY A 313 11.67 15.80 -7.92
C GLY A 313 11.71 16.36 -6.50
N GLY A 314 10.60 16.90 -6.01
CA GLY A 314 10.51 17.50 -4.68
C GLY A 314 9.58 16.76 -3.73
N GLY A 315 9.87 16.81 -2.43
CA GLY A 315 8.95 16.35 -1.38
C GLY A 315 8.72 14.83 -1.32
N ASN A 316 9.60 14.01 -1.88
CA ASN A 316 9.46 12.55 -1.84
C ASN A 316 9.93 11.96 -0.50
N LEU A 317 9.21 10.98 0.03
CA LEU A 317 9.59 10.18 1.20
C LEU A 317 9.83 8.72 0.77
N GLY A 318 11.08 8.37 0.51
CA GLY A 318 11.53 7.04 0.10
C GLY A 318 12.67 7.07 -0.89
N PHE A 319 12.84 5.99 -1.67
CA PHE A 319 14.02 5.79 -2.52
C PHE A 319 13.69 5.73 -4.00
N GLY A 320 14.50 6.38 -4.84
CA GLY A 320 14.47 6.21 -6.29
C GLY A 320 13.16 6.66 -6.98
N ASN A 321 12.42 7.61 -6.40
CA ASN A 321 11.22 8.14 -7.05
C ASN A 321 11.58 9.18 -8.12
N ALA A 322 10.90 9.17 -9.25
CA ALA A 322 10.97 10.21 -10.28
C ALA A 322 9.61 10.92 -10.38
N GLY A 323 9.58 12.22 -10.17
CA GLY A 323 8.37 13.02 -9.87
C GLY A 323 8.35 13.49 -8.41
N SER A 324 7.26 14.15 -8.02
CA SER A 324 7.18 14.87 -6.74
C SER A 324 6.10 14.33 -5.80
N ASN A 325 6.27 14.57 -4.49
CA ASN A 325 5.30 14.24 -3.43
C ASN A 325 4.94 12.75 -3.34
N ASN A 326 5.84 11.84 -3.72
CA ASN A 326 5.60 10.40 -3.57
C ASN A 326 5.97 9.92 -2.15
N PHE A 327 5.14 9.04 -1.57
CA PHE A 327 5.42 8.33 -0.32
C PHE A 327 5.66 6.85 -0.67
N GLY A 328 6.85 6.32 -0.37
CA GLY A 328 7.29 4.98 -0.79
C GLY A 328 8.39 5.07 -1.85
N SER A 329 8.68 3.97 -2.56
CA SER A 329 9.91 3.84 -3.37
C SER A 329 9.68 3.41 -4.81
N GLY A 330 10.53 3.89 -5.72
CA GLY A 330 10.54 3.50 -7.13
C GLY A 330 9.32 3.95 -7.93
N ASN A 331 8.58 4.97 -7.48
CA ASN A 331 7.45 5.52 -8.24
C ASN A 331 7.94 6.42 -9.38
N ASN A 332 7.28 6.38 -10.53
CA ASN A 332 7.60 7.17 -11.72
C ASN A 332 6.39 8.01 -12.15
N GLY A 333 6.24 9.16 -11.51
CA GLY A 333 5.12 10.09 -11.56
C GLY A 333 4.98 10.82 -10.22
N SER A 334 3.90 11.56 -10.00
CA SER A 334 3.75 12.40 -8.80
C SER A 334 2.56 12.03 -7.92
N GLY A 335 2.71 12.23 -6.62
CA GLY A 335 1.65 12.06 -5.62
C GLY A 335 1.24 10.60 -5.35
N ASN A 336 2.09 9.62 -5.67
CA ASN A 336 1.79 8.20 -5.41
C ASN A 336 2.05 7.83 -3.94
N LEU A 337 1.26 6.91 -3.40
CA LEU A 337 1.39 6.34 -2.06
C LEU A 337 1.61 4.83 -2.15
N GLY A 338 2.79 4.34 -1.77
CA GLY A 338 3.26 2.98 -1.94
C GLY A 338 4.42 2.91 -2.93
N SER A 339 4.68 1.76 -3.57
CA SER A 339 5.95 1.53 -4.28
C SER A 339 5.78 0.96 -5.69
N GLY A 340 6.66 1.39 -6.60
CA GLY A 340 6.74 0.92 -7.98
C GLY A 340 5.61 1.40 -8.91
N ASN A 341 4.84 2.42 -8.53
CA ASN A 341 3.73 2.90 -9.36
C ASN A 341 4.24 3.82 -10.49
N GLY A 342 3.78 3.59 -11.72
CA GLY A 342 4.01 4.48 -12.87
C GLY A 342 2.79 5.33 -13.16
N GLY A 343 2.97 6.63 -13.41
CA GLY A 343 1.90 7.63 -13.48
C GLY A 343 1.58 8.25 -12.12
N ASN A 344 0.44 8.94 -11.98
CA ASN A 344 0.19 9.86 -10.88
C ASN A 344 -0.94 9.40 -9.94
N LEU A 345 -0.86 9.82 -8.66
CA LEU A 345 -1.92 9.66 -7.66
C LEU A 345 -2.38 8.21 -7.43
N ASN A 346 -1.53 7.22 -7.70
CA ASN A 346 -1.84 5.82 -7.42
C ASN A 346 -1.59 5.51 -5.93
N VAL A 347 -2.41 4.61 -5.36
CA VAL A 347 -2.31 4.13 -3.98
C VAL A 347 -2.11 2.61 -4.00
N GLY A 348 -1.02 2.13 -3.40
CA GLY A 348 -0.62 0.73 -3.37
C GLY A 348 0.63 0.46 -4.22
N PHE A 349 0.66 -0.64 -4.96
CA PHE A 349 1.91 -1.17 -5.52
C PHE A 349 1.82 -1.54 -6.99
N ALA A 350 2.89 -1.23 -7.75
CA ALA A 350 3.06 -1.61 -9.16
C ALA A 350 1.92 -1.20 -10.12
N ASN A 351 1.08 -0.23 -9.76
CA ASN A 351 0.02 0.27 -10.65
C ASN A 351 0.64 1.11 -11.79
N THR A 352 0.07 1.03 -13.00
CA THR A 352 0.53 1.74 -14.19
C THR A 352 -0.62 2.54 -14.81
N GLY A 353 -0.54 3.87 -14.69
CA GLY A 353 -1.56 4.84 -15.10
C GLY A 353 -1.86 5.81 -13.97
N ASN A 354 -3.08 6.34 -13.87
CA ASN A 354 -3.40 7.37 -12.87
C ASN A 354 -4.57 6.99 -11.96
N ASN A 355 -4.56 7.48 -10.71
CA ASN A 355 -5.63 7.33 -9.72
C ASN A 355 -6.01 5.87 -9.38
N ASN A 356 -5.14 4.87 -9.61
CA ASN A 356 -5.46 3.48 -9.29
C ASN A 356 -5.27 3.19 -7.79
N ILE A 357 -6.11 2.33 -7.21
CA ILE A 357 -6.04 1.90 -5.82
C ILE A 357 -5.89 0.37 -5.78
N GLY A 358 -4.80 -0.11 -5.16
CA GLY A 358 -4.50 -1.52 -4.96
C GLY A 358 -3.20 -1.95 -5.64
N PHE A 359 -3.21 -3.09 -6.33
CA PHE A 359 -1.99 -3.78 -6.76
C PHE A 359 -1.99 -4.07 -8.27
N ALA A 360 -0.89 -3.76 -8.97
CA ALA A 360 -0.62 -4.15 -10.35
C ALA A 360 -1.73 -3.79 -11.39
N ASN A 361 -2.56 -2.78 -11.11
CA ASN A 361 -3.60 -2.36 -12.05
C ASN A 361 -2.99 -1.54 -13.20
N THR A 362 -3.44 -1.78 -14.43
CA THR A 362 -2.96 -1.11 -15.65
C THR A 362 -4.11 -0.37 -16.33
N GLY A 363 -4.02 0.96 -16.39
CA GLY A 363 -5.10 1.87 -16.81
C GLY A 363 -5.33 2.95 -15.76
N ASN A 364 -6.51 3.58 -15.75
CA ASN A 364 -6.80 4.73 -14.88
C ASN A 364 -8.03 4.50 -14.01
N ASN A 365 -8.01 5.04 -12.78
CA ASN A 365 -9.13 5.03 -11.83
C ASN A 365 -9.64 3.62 -11.45
N ASN A 366 -8.79 2.59 -11.50
CA ASN A 366 -9.18 1.24 -11.10
C ASN A 366 -9.07 1.04 -9.58
N ILE A 367 -9.92 0.18 -9.00
CA ILE A 367 -9.87 -0.20 -7.58
C ILE A 367 -9.83 -1.74 -7.49
N GLY A 368 -8.66 -2.32 -7.23
CA GLY A 368 -8.52 -3.77 -7.26
C GLY A 368 -7.09 -4.31 -7.32
N ILE A 369 -6.97 -5.54 -7.82
CA ILE A 369 -5.69 -6.23 -8.02
C ILE A 369 -5.62 -6.72 -9.47
N GLY A 370 -4.61 -6.31 -10.25
CA GLY A 370 -4.32 -6.86 -11.58
C GLY A 370 -5.32 -6.49 -12.69
N LEU A 371 -6.15 -5.45 -12.51
CA LEU A 371 -7.13 -5.02 -13.51
C LEU A 371 -6.42 -4.42 -14.74
N THR A 372 -6.98 -4.63 -15.94
CA THR A 372 -6.44 -4.06 -17.19
C THR A 372 -7.53 -3.32 -17.97
N GLY A 373 -7.34 -2.01 -18.16
CA GLY A 373 -8.33 -1.07 -18.68
C GLY A 373 -8.68 0.03 -17.66
N ASP A 374 -9.64 0.89 -17.96
CA ASP A 374 -9.99 2.06 -17.13
C ASP A 374 -11.27 1.85 -16.30
N ASN A 375 -11.35 2.50 -15.14
CA ASN A 375 -12.53 2.62 -14.27
C ASN A 375 -13.12 1.29 -13.77
N GLN A 376 -12.31 0.24 -13.61
CA GLN A 376 -12.80 -1.08 -13.15
C GLN A 376 -12.69 -1.28 -11.64
N ILE A 377 -13.57 -2.12 -11.07
CA ILE A 377 -13.53 -2.52 -9.67
C ILE A 377 -13.64 -4.04 -9.55
N GLY A 378 -12.63 -4.69 -8.95
CA GLY A 378 -12.61 -6.15 -8.75
C GLY A 378 -11.20 -6.78 -8.78
N PHE A 379 -11.11 -8.00 -9.31
CA PHE A 379 -9.83 -8.73 -9.47
C PHE A 379 -9.48 -8.98 -10.95
N GLY A 380 -8.19 -9.03 -11.21
CA GLY A 380 -7.52 -9.15 -12.51
C GLY A 380 -7.66 -10.53 -13.12
N GLY A 381 -7.65 -10.58 -14.46
CA GLY A 381 -8.06 -11.76 -15.22
C GLY A 381 -9.57 -12.09 -15.11
N LEU A 382 -10.27 -11.54 -14.11
CA LEU A 382 -11.71 -11.72 -13.94
C LEU A 382 -12.53 -10.55 -14.50
N ASN A 383 -11.99 -9.34 -14.69
CA ASN A 383 -12.69 -8.30 -15.48
C ASN A 383 -11.80 -7.81 -16.62
N SER A 384 -12.41 -7.51 -17.77
CA SER A 384 -11.72 -7.03 -18.96
C SER A 384 -12.52 -5.97 -19.71
N GLY A 385 -11.82 -4.92 -20.17
CA GLY A 385 -12.41 -3.76 -20.83
C GLY A 385 -12.46 -2.54 -19.92
N THR A 386 -13.57 -1.80 -19.86
CA THR A 386 -13.64 -0.51 -19.15
C THR A 386 -14.89 -0.36 -18.29
N GLY A 387 -14.82 0.38 -17.18
CA GLY A 387 -15.99 0.72 -16.35
C GLY A 387 -16.72 -0.46 -15.70
N ASN A 388 -16.14 -1.67 -15.69
CA ASN A 388 -16.79 -2.87 -15.19
C ASN A 388 -16.64 -3.00 -13.66
N VAL A 389 -17.74 -3.33 -12.98
CA VAL A 389 -17.80 -3.45 -11.51
C VAL A 389 -18.27 -4.86 -11.13
N GLY A 390 -17.41 -5.62 -10.44
CA GLY A 390 -17.73 -6.96 -9.94
C GLY A 390 -16.72 -8.02 -10.39
N LEU A 391 -17.18 -9.14 -10.95
CA LEU A 391 -16.34 -10.28 -11.33
C LEU A 391 -16.81 -10.93 -12.64
N PHE A 392 -15.89 -11.48 -13.43
CA PHE A 392 -16.15 -12.18 -14.70
C PHE A 392 -16.80 -11.33 -15.80
N ASN A 393 -16.82 -9.99 -15.69
CA ASN A 393 -17.46 -9.12 -16.69
C ASN A 393 -16.49 -8.76 -17.83
N SER A 394 -17.02 -8.66 -19.05
CA SER A 394 -16.27 -8.34 -20.27
C SER A 394 -16.95 -7.25 -21.09
N GLY A 395 -16.18 -6.28 -21.58
CA GLY A 395 -16.68 -5.15 -22.39
C GLY A 395 -16.71 -3.85 -21.59
N SER A 396 -17.81 -3.08 -21.63
CA SER A 396 -17.87 -1.72 -21.06
C SER A 396 -19.01 -1.48 -20.06
N GLY A 397 -18.75 -0.88 -18.91
CA GLY A 397 -19.78 -0.36 -18.00
C GLY A 397 -20.69 -1.41 -17.35
N ASN A 398 -20.33 -2.69 -17.37
CA ASN A 398 -21.18 -3.75 -16.83
C ASN A 398 -21.03 -3.86 -15.31
N THR A 399 -22.13 -4.12 -14.60
CA THR A 399 -22.13 -4.26 -13.14
C THR A 399 -22.73 -5.60 -12.70
N GLY A 400 -22.01 -6.35 -11.87
CA GLY A 400 -22.43 -7.63 -11.32
C GLY A 400 -21.48 -8.77 -11.71
N ILE A 401 -22.00 -9.90 -12.22
CA ILE A 401 -21.17 -11.07 -12.55
C ILE A 401 -21.39 -11.69 -13.94
N PHE A 402 -20.31 -12.10 -14.60
CA PHE A 402 -20.34 -12.81 -15.90
C PHE A 402 -21.10 -12.07 -17.03
N ASN A 403 -21.26 -10.75 -16.96
CA ASN A 403 -21.95 -10.00 -18.02
C ASN A 403 -21.00 -9.69 -19.20
N SER A 404 -21.52 -9.64 -20.42
CA SER A 404 -20.72 -9.42 -21.64
C SER A 404 -21.34 -8.35 -22.55
N GLY A 405 -20.54 -7.42 -23.05
CA GLY A 405 -20.99 -6.31 -23.90
C GLY A 405 -20.97 -4.99 -23.13
N SER A 406 -22.06 -4.23 -23.14
CA SER A 406 -22.09 -2.85 -22.64
C SER A 406 -23.24 -2.56 -21.67
N ASN A 407 -22.97 -1.88 -20.56
CA ASN A 407 -23.94 -1.30 -19.63
C ASN A 407 -24.97 -2.29 -19.03
N ASN A 408 -24.67 -3.59 -18.98
CA ASN A 408 -25.58 -4.57 -18.40
C ASN A 408 -25.50 -4.59 -16.86
N LEU A 409 -26.64 -4.74 -16.17
CA LEU A 409 -26.71 -4.87 -14.72
C LEU A 409 -27.28 -6.23 -14.30
N GLY A 410 -26.54 -6.94 -13.46
CA GLY A 410 -26.95 -8.22 -12.86
C GLY A 410 -26.00 -9.35 -13.23
N TRP A 411 -26.49 -10.43 -13.84
CA TRP A 411 -25.70 -11.65 -14.00
C TRP A 411 -25.94 -12.40 -15.31
N LEU A 412 -24.86 -12.84 -15.98
CA LEU A 412 -24.92 -13.60 -17.24
C LEU A 412 -25.69 -12.91 -18.39
N ASN A 413 -25.83 -11.57 -18.35
CA ASN A 413 -26.45 -10.83 -19.44
C ASN A 413 -25.47 -10.62 -20.60
N SER A 414 -25.97 -10.50 -21.82
CA SER A 414 -25.18 -10.30 -23.04
C SER A 414 -25.76 -9.23 -23.96
N GLY A 415 -24.90 -8.40 -24.56
CA GLY A 415 -25.30 -7.30 -25.42
C GLY A 415 -25.32 -5.96 -24.69
N VAL A 416 -26.38 -5.16 -24.83
CA VAL A 416 -26.39 -3.74 -24.42
C VAL A 416 -27.52 -3.39 -23.47
N GLY A 417 -27.21 -2.92 -22.26
CA GLY A 417 -28.16 -2.24 -21.37
C GLY A 417 -29.24 -3.13 -20.74
N ASN A 418 -29.01 -4.43 -20.62
CA ASN A 418 -30.00 -5.36 -20.06
C ASN A 418 -29.95 -5.38 -18.51
N TRP A 419 -31.10 -5.60 -17.87
CA TRP A 419 -31.25 -5.66 -16.41
C TRP A 419 -31.76 -7.04 -15.96
N GLY A 420 -31.08 -7.67 -15.00
CA GLY A 420 -31.52 -8.93 -14.39
C GLY A 420 -30.53 -10.06 -14.68
N GLY A 421 -30.97 -11.16 -15.31
CA GLY A 421 -30.00 -12.20 -15.71
C GLY A 421 -30.36 -13.05 -16.91
N TRP A 422 -29.35 -13.62 -17.56
CA TRP A 422 -29.46 -14.39 -18.82
C TRP A 422 -30.09 -13.63 -20.01
N ASN A 423 -30.30 -12.31 -19.92
CA ASN A 423 -30.89 -11.57 -21.04
C ASN A 423 -29.86 -11.39 -22.17
N SER A 424 -30.33 -11.35 -23.41
CA SER A 424 -29.48 -11.23 -24.60
C SER A 424 -30.05 -10.21 -25.59
N GLY A 425 -29.16 -9.43 -26.21
CA GLY A 425 -29.56 -8.34 -27.11
C GLY A 425 -29.57 -7.00 -26.39
N MET A 426 -30.64 -6.20 -26.51
CA MET A 426 -30.66 -4.80 -26.09
C MET A 426 -31.79 -4.49 -25.11
N GLY A 427 -31.50 -3.79 -24.01
CA GLY A 427 -32.47 -3.10 -23.15
C GLY A 427 -33.53 -3.96 -22.47
N SER A 428 -33.38 -5.29 -22.43
CA SER A 428 -34.39 -6.20 -21.87
C SER A 428 -34.26 -6.32 -20.36
N THR A 429 -35.40 -6.49 -19.67
CA THR A 429 -35.49 -6.50 -18.20
C THR A 429 -36.14 -7.76 -17.67
N GLY A 430 -35.48 -8.44 -16.73
CA GLY A 430 -35.98 -9.68 -16.11
C GLY A 430 -35.02 -10.84 -16.35
N PHE A 431 -35.52 -11.98 -16.83
CA PHE A 431 -34.74 -13.21 -16.95
C PHE A 431 -34.87 -13.90 -18.30
N GLY A 432 -33.73 -14.20 -18.94
CA GLY A 432 -33.66 -15.07 -20.12
C GLY A 432 -34.33 -14.52 -21.38
N ASN A 433 -34.63 -13.22 -21.43
CA ASN A 433 -35.23 -12.60 -22.63
C ASN A 433 -34.18 -12.45 -23.74
N SER A 434 -34.58 -12.57 -25.00
CA SER A 434 -33.72 -12.33 -26.16
C SER A 434 -34.34 -11.33 -27.13
N GLY A 435 -33.52 -10.45 -27.69
CA GLY A 435 -33.93 -9.43 -28.67
C GLY A 435 -33.88 -8.01 -28.13
N VAL A 436 -34.99 -7.26 -28.15
CA VAL A 436 -34.96 -5.79 -27.93
C VAL A 436 -36.07 -5.31 -26.98
N THR A 437 -35.69 -4.79 -25.82
CA THR A 437 -36.58 -4.13 -24.84
C THR A 437 -37.79 -4.96 -24.39
N SER A 438 -37.61 -6.28 -24.28
CA SER A 438 -38.63 -7.19 -23.76
C SER A 438 -38.55 -7.28 -22.22
N THR A 439 -39.68 -7.44 -21.54
CA THR A 439 -39.80 -7.40 -20.08
C THR A 439 -40.46 -8.67 -19.52
N GLY A 440 -39.81 -9.32 -18.55
CA GLY A 440 -40.33 -10.50 -17.87
C GLY A 440 -39.41 -11.71 -18.03
N PHE A 441 -39.94 -12.85 -18.47
CA PHE A 441 -39.26 -14.14 -18.49
C PHE A 441 -39.30 -14.79 -19.88
N TRP A 442 -38.14 -15.18 -20.40
CA TRP A 442 -37.99 -16.03 -21.60
C TRP A 442 -38.65 -15.53 -22.89
N ASN A 443 -38.94 -14.23 -23.00
CA ASN A 443 -39.53 -13.67 -24.22
C ASN A 443 -38.45 -13.56 -25.32
N SER A 444 -38.79 -13.92 -26.56
CA SER A 444 -37.86 -13.97 -27.70
C SER A 444 -38.34 -13.11 -28.87
N GLY A 445 -37.91 -11.86 -28.91
CA GLY A 445 -38.52 -10.87 -29.79
C GLY A 445 -38.23 -9.43 -29.38
N SER A 446 -39.12 -8.51 -29.74
CA SER A 446 -38.98 -7.08 -29.45
C SER A 446 -40.21 -6.54 -28.73
N TYR A 447 -40.03 -5.76 -27.68
CA TYR A 447 -41.12 -5.10 -26.94
C TYR A 447 -42.14 -6.07 -26.27
N ASP A 448 -41.82 -7.35 -26.16
CA ASP A 448 -42.71 -8.36 -25.58
C ASP A 448 -42.73 -8.25 -24.05
N THR A 449 -43.91 -8.42 -23.42
CA THR A 449 -44.10 -8.29 -21.97
C THR A 449 -44.79 -9.51 -21.37
N GLY A 450 -44.13 -10.20 -20.45
CA GLY A 450 -44.69 -11.33 -19.70
C GLY A 450 -43.82 -12.58 -19.76
N PHE A 451 -44.39 -13.73 -20.16
CA PHE A 451 -43.71 -15.03 -20.11
C PHE A 451 -43.67 -15.76 -21.47
N GLY A 452 -42.49 -16.03 -22.01
CA GLY A 452 -42.31 -16.96 -23.14
C GLY A 452 -42.97 -16.54 -24.44
N ASN A 453 -43.25 -15.24 -24.65
CA ASN A 453 -43.80 -14.74 -25.91
C ASN A 453 -42.70 -14.70 -26.99
N ALA A 454 -43.09 -14.79 -28.27
CA ALA A 454 -42.17 -14.80 -29.40
C ALA A 454 -42.62 -13.87 -30.54
N GLY A 455 -41.79 -12.89 -30.90
CA GLY A 455 -42.01 -12.02 -32.07
C GLY A 455 -41.88 -10.52 -31.76
N SER A 456 -43.00 -9.79 -31.71
CA SER A 456 -42.97 -8.33 -31.47
C SER A 456 -44.21 -7.76 -30.77
N GLY A 457 -44.03 -7.16 -29.60
CA GLY A 457 -45.04 -6.33 -28.92
C GLY A 457 -46.20 -7.13 -28.32
N ASN A 458 -46.01 -8.41 -28.02
CA ASN A 458 -47.03 -9.25 -27.39
C ASN A 458 -47.06 -9.04 -25.87
N ALA A 459 -48.24 -9.17 -25.25
CA ALA A 459 -48.45 -9.01 -23.82
C ALA A 459 -49.16 -10.24 -23.22
N GLY A 460 -48.62 -10.80 -22.14
CA GLY A 460 -49.16 -12.01 -21.49
C GLY A 460 -48.22 -13.19 -21.61
N ALA A 461 -48.67 -14.36 -22.06
CA ALA A 461 -47.85 -15.56 -22.09
C ALA A 461 -47.98 -16.42 -23.35
N PHE A 462 -46.85 -16.96 -23.81
CA PHE A 462 -46.75 -17.92 -24.92
C PHE A 462 -47.38 -17.47 -26.24
N ASN A 463 -47.56 -16.17 -26.46
CA ASN A 463 -48.07 -15.64 -27.72
C ASN A 463 -46.97 -15.65 -28.79
N ALA A 464 -47.34 -15.94 -30.05
CA ALA A 464 -46.44 -15.98 -31.19
C ALA A 464 -46.89 -15.01 -32.30
N GLY A 465 -45.96 -14.23 -32.86
CA GLY A 465 -46.26 -13.22 -33.87
C GLY A 465 -46.21 -11.81 -33.28
N SER A 466 -47.21 -10.95 -33.50
CA SER A 466 -47.11 -9.55 -33.07
C SER A 466 -48.37 -8.93 -32.47
N HIS A 467 -48.19 -8.02 -31.50
CA HIS A 467 -49.26 -7.23 -30.88
C HIS A 467 -50.40 -8.06 -30.25
N ASN A 468 -50.18 -9.34 -29.95
CA ASN A 468 -51.19 -10.18 -29.33
C ASN A 468 -51.24 -9.99 -27.82
N THR A 469 -52.42 -10.01 -27.21
CA THR A 469 -52.63 -9.80 -25.76
C THR A 469 -53.40 -10.95 -25.14
N GLY A 470 -52.81 -11.65 -24.16
CA GLY A 470 -53.42 -12.78 -23.44
C GLY A 470 -52.55 -14.03 -23.48
N TRP A 471 -53.13 -15.21 -23.69
CA TRP A 471 -52.40 -16.48 -23.63
C TRP A 471 -52.45 -17.30 -24.94
N PHE A 472 -51.32 -17.84 -25.37
CA PHE A 472 -51.21 -18.79 -26.49
C PHE A 472 -51.80 -18.33 -27.84
N ASN A 473 -51.90 -17.02 -28.10
CA ASN A 473 -52.35 -16.52 -29.40
C ASN A 473 -51.25 -16.68 -30.47
N SER A 474 -51.63 -16.84 -31.72
CA SER A 474 -50.71 -16.92 -32.86
C SER A 474 -51.21 -16.05 -34.03
N GLY A 475 -50.33 -15.29 -34.68
CA GLY A 475 -50.70 -14.32 -35.71
C GLY A 475 -50.46 -12.88 -35.24
N SER A 476 -51.31 -11.94 -35.64
CA SER A 476 -51.17 -10.54 -35.25
C SER A 476 -52.42 -9.90 -34.64
N GLY A 477 -52.23 -9.00 -33.68
CA GLY A 477 -53.28 -8.14 -33.12
C GLY A 477 -54.43 -8.85 -32.40
N SER A 478 -54.29 -10.14 -32.06
CA SER A 478 -55.35 -10.90 -31.40
C SER A 478 -55.36 -10.68 -29.88
N THR A 479 -56.54 -10.53 -29.27
CA THR A 479 -56.73 -10.25 -27.83
C THR A 479 -57.65 -11.29 -27.18
N GLY A 480 -57.19 -11.89 -26.09
CA GLY A 480 -57.82 -13.02 -25.39
C GLY A 480 -56.94 -14.27 -25.49
N ASP A 481 -57.50 -15.47 -25.65
CA ASP A 481 -56.73 -16.71 -25.44
C ASP A 481 -56.89 -17.75 -26.57
N TYR A 482 -55.80 -18.43 -26.92
CA TYR A 482 -55.75 -19.52 -27.90
C TYR A 482 -56.28 -19.17 -29.31
N ASN A 483 -56.19 -17.90 -29.74
CA ASN A 483 -56.56 -17.52 -31.10
C ASN A 483 -55.45 -17.86 -32.11
N SER A 484 -55.80 -18.12 -33.37
CA SER A 484 -54.85 -18.23 -34.48
C SER A 484 -55.30 -17.39 -35.68
N GLY A 485 -54.41 -16.61 -36.29
CA GLY A 485 -54.73 -15.64 -37.34
C GLY A 485 -54.88 -14.20 -36.83
N ASP A 486 -55.32 -13.29 -37.71
CA ASP A 486 -55.11 -11.86 -37.52
C ASP A 486 -56.33 -11.09 -36.98
N GLY A 487 -56.17 -10.32 -35.90
CA GLY A 487 -57.16 -9.37 -35.40
C GLY A 487 -58.36 -9.99 -34.65
N ASN A 488 -58.17 -11.15 -34.01
CA ASN A 488 -59.25 -11.82 -33.27
C ASN A 488 -59.47 -11.23 -31.87
N PHE A 489 -60.71 -11.16 -31.39
CA PHE A 489 -61.04 -10.74 -30.03
C PHE A 489 -61.87 -11.82 -29.30
N GLY A 490 -61.41 -12.24 -28.12
CA GLY A 490 -61.99 -13.34 -27.34
C GLY A 490 -61.14 -14.60 -27.40
N SER A 491 -61.73 -15.80 -27.50
CA SER A 491 -60.96 -17.04 -27.25
C SER A 491 -61.25 -18.18 -28.22
N PHE A 492 -60.22 -18.96 -28.56
CA PHE A 492 -60.28 -20.13 -29.45
C PHE A 492 -60.78 -19.81 -30.87
N ASN A 493 -60.57 -18.60 -31.38
CA ASN A 493 -60.92 -18.26 -32.76
C ASN A 493 -59.77 -18.61 -33.73
N ALA A 494 -60.08 -19.02 -34.96
CA ALA A 494 -59.10 -19.39 -35.98
C ALA A 494 -59.41 -18.70 -37.33
N GLY A 495 -58.43 -18.03 -37.94
CA GLY A 495 -58.62 -17.11 -39.05
C GLY A 495 -58.67 -15.65 -38.58
N ASP A 496 -59.39 -14.77 -39.28
CA ASP A 496 -59.11 -13.32 -39.20
C ASP A 496 -60.32 -12.48 -38.78
N VAL A 497 -60.11 -11.43 -37.99
CA VAL A 497 -61.13 -10.43 -37.60
C VAL A 497 -62.36 -11.07 -36.94
N ASN A 498 -62.18 -12.16 -36.19
CA ASN A 498 -63.28 -12.80 -35.47
C ASN A 498 -63.47 -12.19 -34.08
N THR A 499 -64.73 -12.02 -33.63
CA THR A 499 -65.07 -11.52 -32.29
C THR A 499 -65.92 -12.53 -31.52
N GLY A 500 -65.58 -12.80 -30.26
CA GLY A 500 -66.25 -13.80 -29.42
C GLY A 500 -65.42 -15.08 -29.29
N SER A 501 -66.02 -16.26 -29.46
CA SER A 501 -65.31 -17.52 -29.17
C SER A 501 -65.62 -18.69 -30.10
N PHE A 502 -64.62 -19.55 -30.29
CA PHE A 502 -64.73 -20.78 -31.10
C PHE A 502 -65.12 -20.54 -32.57
N ASN A 503 -64.89 -19.34 -33.12
CA ASN A 503 -65.19 -19.04 -34.52
C ASN A 503 -64.05 -19.47 -35.46
N ALA A 504 -64.36 -19.94 -36.67
CA ALA A 504 -63.39 -20.38 -37.67
C ALA A 504 -63.59 -19.70 -39.03
N GLY A 505 -62.52 -19.26 -39.68
CA GLY A 505 -62.54 -18.46 -40.91
C GLY A 505 -62.46 -16.96 -40.61
N SER A 506 -63.10 -16.09 -41.41
CA SER A 506 -62.83 -14.64 -41.35
C SER A 506 -64.07 -13.75 -41.17
N VAL A 507 -63.95 -12.67 -40.41
CA VAL A 507 -64.99 -11.66 -40.17
C VAL A 507 -66.25 -12.24 -39.51
N ASN A 508 -66.09 -13.15 -38.54
CA ASN A 508 -67.21 -13.70 -37.78
C ASN A 508 -67.41 -12.96 -36.44
N THR A 509 -68.64 -12.87 -35.93
CA THR A 509 -68.89 -12.35 -34.58
C THR A 509 -69.92 -13.17 -33.80
N GLY A 510 -69.63 -13.44 -32.53
CA GLY A 510 -70.39 -14.30 -31.63
C GLY A 510 -69.70 -15.64 -31.36
N LEU A 511 -70.41 -16.77 -31.44
CA LEU A 511 -69.95 -18.05 -30.90
C LEU A 511 -70.06 -19.23 -31.88
N TRP A 512 -69.01 -20.04 -32.03
CA TRP A 512 -69.04 -21.29 -32.81
C TRP A 512 -69.44 -21.11 -34.30
N ASN A 513 -69.14 -19.98 -34.93
CA ASN A 513 -69.39 -19.78 -36.36
C ASN A 513 -68.26 -20.35 -37.22
N SER A 514 -68.54 -20.68 -38.49
CA SER A 514 -67.56 -21.25 -39.42
C SER A 514 -67.71 -20.69 -40.85
N GLY A 515 -66.58 -20.41 -41.50
CA GLY A 515 -66.53 -19.77 -42.81
C GLY A 515 -66.31 -18.26 -42.69
N HIS A 516 -66.94 -17.47 -43.56
CA HIS A 516 -66.71 -16.02 -43.62
C HIS A 516 -67.97 -15.20 -43.33
N THR A 517 -67.79 -14.00 -42.78
CA THR A 517 -68.83 -12.96 -42.66
C THR A 517 -70.10 -13.37 -41.88
N ASN A 518 -69.97 -14.17 -40.82
CA ASN A 518 -71.12 -14.63 -40.04
C ASN A 518 -71.35 -13.81 -38.75
N THR A 519 -72.60 -13.64 -38.32
CA THR A 519 -72.93 -12.98 -37.03
C THR A 519 -73.97 -13.77 -36.24
N GLY A 520 -73.73 -13.94 -34.94
CA GLY A 520 -74.55 -14.75 -34.04
C GLY A 520 -73.84 -16.04 -33.63
N ALA A 521 -74.47 -17.22 -33.76
CA ALA A 521 -73.84 -18.45 -33.32
C ALA A 521 -74.21 -19.70 -34.14
N LEU A 522 -73.33 -20.71 -34.12
CA LEU A 522 -73.50 -22.01 -34.79
C LEU A 522 -73.78 -21.93 -36.30
N ASN A 523 -73.33 -20.86 -36.97
CA ASN A 523 -73.52 -20.68 -38.41
C ASN A 523 -72.38 -21.35 -39.21
N SER A 524 -72.68 -21.77 -40.44
CA SER A 524 -71.68 -22.27 -41.40
C SER A 524 -71.94 -21.73 -42.81
N GLY A 525 -71.05 -20.88 -43.31
CA GLY A 525 -71.19 -20.27 -44.64
C GLY A 525 -70.34 -19.03 -44.86
N THR A 526 -70.62 -18.31 -45.96
CA THR A 526 -69.87 -17.11 -46.40
C THR A 526 -70.61 -15.80 -46.09
N LEU A 527 -71.87 -15.87 -45.65
CA LEU A 527 -72.68 -14.75 -45.16
C LEU A 527 -73.95 -15.27 -44.47
N ASN A 528 -73.87 -15.72 -43.21
CA ASN A 528 -75.04 -16.20 -42.46
C ASN A 528 -75.22 -15.39 -41.15
N THR A 529 -76.47 -15.09 -40.80
CA THR A 529 -76.79 -14.27 -39.62
C THR A 529 -77.81 -14.97 -38.72
N GLY A 530 -77.65 -14.85 -37.40
CA GLY A 530 -78.56 -15.41 -36.39
C GLY A 530 -77.98 -16.61 -35.65
N PHE A 531 -78.85 -17.49 -35.15
CA PHE A 531 -78.47 -18.69 -34.40
C PHE A 531 -78.80 -19.95 -35.22
N GLY A 532 -77.78 -20.71 -35.62
CA GLY A 532 -77.93 -21.97 -36.38
C GLY A 532 -78.43 -21.78 -37.82
N SER A 533 -78.16 -20.63 -38.46
CA SER A 533 -78.61 -20.37 -39.83
C SER A 533 -77.74 -21.10 -40.84
N SER A 534 -78.38 -21.96 -41.65
CA SER A 534 -77.77 -22.71 -42.77
C SER A 534 -77.98 -22.03 -44.13
N ILE A 535 -78.60 -20.85 -44.16
CA ILE A 535 -78.94 -20.12 -45.39
C ILE A 535 -77.96 -18.96 -45.56
N ILE A 536 -77.21 -18.96 -46.66
CA ILE A 536 -76.43 -17.81 -47.13
C ILE A 536 -77.41 -16.68 -47.43
N GLN A 537 -77.31 -15.57 -46.71
CA GLN A 537 -78.17 -14.40 -46.91
C GLN A 537 -77.80 -13.70 -48.21
N THR A 538 -78.80 -13.25 -48.97
CA THR A 538 -78.60 -12.54 -50.25
C THR A 538 -78.31 -11.03 -50.08
N VAL A 539 -78.36 -10.54 -48.84
CA VAL A 539 -78.37 -9.12 -48.46
C VAL A 539 -77.73 -8.95 -47.08
N ALA A 540 -77.14 -7.78 -46.83
CA ALA A 540 -75.94 -7.66 -46.00
C ALA A 540 -76.14 -7.32 -44.51
N ASN A 541 -77.36 -7.25 -43.98
CA ASN A 541 -77.58 -6.79 -42.60
C ASN A 541 -78.80 -7.40 -41.91
N SER A 542 -78.71 -7.61 -40.59
CA SER A 542 -79.77 -8.20 -39.75
C SER A 542 -79.77 -7.59 -38.35
N GLY A 543 -80.93 -7.15 -37.83
CA GLY A 543 -81.02 -6.63 -36.47
C GLY A 543 -82.33 -5.92 -36.14
N PHE A 544 -82.25 -4.92 -35.25
CA PHE A 544 -83.38 -4.13 -34.79
C PHE A 544 -83.22 -2.66 -35.21
N GLY A 545 -84.19 -2.09 -35.92
CA GLY A 545 -84.25 -0.64 -36.18
C GLY A 545 -83.35 -0.07 -37.29
N ASN A 546 -82.79 -0.91 -38.17
CA ASN A 546 -81.92 -0.46 -39.27
C ASN A 546 -82.69 0.29 -40.37
N THR A 547 -82.06 1.27 -41.03
CA THR A 547 -82.60 1.98 -42.20
C THR A 547 -81.85 1.60 -43.48
N GLY A 548 -82.58 1.10 -44.49
CA GLY A 548 -82.02 0.70 -45.79
C GLY A 548 -82.85 -0.39 -46.46
N THR A 549 -82.33 -0.98 -47.54
CA THR A 549 -83.00 -2.06 -48.27
C THR A 549 -82.37 -3.43 -48.00
N GLY A 550 -83.18 -4.49 -47.96
CA GLY A 550 -82.72 -5.88 -47.77
C GLY A 550 -82.31 -6.27 -46.33
N ASN A 551 -82.74 -5.55 -45.29
CA ASN A 551 -82.44 -5.88 -43.89
C ASN A 551 -83.35 -7.00 -43.36
N SER A 552 -82.83 -7.91 -42.53
CA SER A 552 -83.66 -8.86 -41.78
C SER A 552 -83.80 -8.51 -40.28
N GLY A 553 -84.83 -9.03 -39.61
CA GLY A 553 -85.05 -8.83 -38.17
C GLY A 553 -86.28 -7.99 -37.84
N PHE A 554 -86.17 -7.08 -36.87
CA PHE A 554 -87.32 -6.37 -36.27
C PHE A 554 -87.28 -4.85 -36.43
N ASN A 555 -88.45 -4.20 -36.59
CA ASN A 555 -88.62 -2.73 -36.64
C ASN A 555 -87.70 -1.96 -37.62
N ASN A 556 -87.17 -2.61 -38.67
CA ASN A 556 -86.28 -2.00 -39.68
C ASN A 556 -87.07 -1.22 -40.75
N PHE A 557 -86.54 -0.09 -41.23
CA PHE A 557 -87.19 0.79 -42.21
C PHE A 557 -86.55 0.69 -43.61
N GLY A 558 -87.37 0.51 -44.66
CA GLY A 558 -86.95 0.47 -46.07
C GLY A 558 -87.23 -0.85 -46.82
N ASP A 559 -86.93 -0.86 -48.11
CA ASP A 559 -87.56 -1.76 -49.10
C ASP A 559 -86.94 -3.17 -49.09
N ASN A 560 -87.73 -4.19 -49.42
CA ASN A 560 -87.33 -5.61 -49.34
C ASN A 560 -86.78 -6.07 -47.96
N ASN A 561 -87.08 -5.36 -46.87
CA ASN A 561 -86.76 -5.79 -45.51
C ASN A 561 -87.68 -6.93 -45.04
N SER A 562 -87.18 -7.86 -44.21
CA SER A 562 -87.88 -9.10 -43.82
C SER A 562 -87.88 -9.37 -42.30
N GLY A 563 -89.01 -9.84 -41.77
CA GLY A 563 -89.22 -10.01 -40.33
C GLY A 563 -90.23 -9.02 -39.73
N TYR A 564 -90.35 -8.99 -38.40
CA TYR A 564 -91.55 -8.50 -37.72
C TYR A 564 -91.46 -7.02 -37.30
N GLY A 565 -92.47 -6.22 -37.70
CA GLY A 565 -92.53 -4.78 -37.41
C GLY A 565 -91.74 -3.90 -38.38
N ASN A 566 -91.09 -4.48 -39.40
CA ASN A 566 -90.36 -3.72 -40.42
C ASN A 566 -91.33 -2.89 -41.30
N ALA A 567 -90.90 -1.69 -41.71
CA ALA A 567 -91.69 -0.73 -42.48
C ALA A 567 -90.96 -0.28 -43.76
N GLY A 568 -91.29 -0.88 -44.91
CA GLY A 568 -90.68 -0.53 -46.20
C GLY A 568 -91.32 0.67 -46.89
N VAL A 569 -90.60 1.29 -47.85
CA VAL A 569 -91.23 2.21 -48.80
C VAL A 569 -91.83 1.36 -49.92
N ALA A 570 -93.15 1.40 -50.10
CA ALA A 570 -93.82 0.64 -51.14
C ALA A 570 -93.53 1.26 -52.52
N GLY A 571 -92.71 0.60 -53.35
CA GLY A 571 -92.10 1.21 -54.54
C GLY A 571 -92.12 0.40 -55.85
N GLY A 572 -92.82 -0.73 -55.94
CA GLY A 572 -93.15 -1.36 -57.22
C GLY A 572 -94.52 -0.91 -57.75
N PRO A 573 -94.81 -0.96 -59.07
CA PRO A 573 -93.99 -1.47 -60.17
C PRO A 573 -93.36 -0.33 -61.02
N ALA A 574 -92.85 -0.64 -62.21
CA ALA A 574 -92.16 0.33 -63.06
C ALA A 574 -93.08 1.47 -63.60
N ARG A 575 -92.54 2.70 -63.59
CA ARG A 575 -92.99 3.96 -64.22
C ARG A 575 -94.01 4.84 -63.46
N THR A 576 -93.47 5.95 -62.93
CA THR A 576 -93.96 7.33 -63.07
C THR A 576 -95.44 7.68 -62.80
N MET A 577 -95.66 8.37 -61.68
CA MET A 577 -96.49 9.59 -61.65
C MET A 577 -95.75 10.74 -60.93
N ARG A 578 -96.17 11.99 -61.17
CA ARG A 578 -95.63 13.23 -60.54
C ARG A 578 -96.70 13.83 -59.62
N VAL A 579 -96.39 14.70 -58.65
CA VAL A 579 -96.19 16.18 -58.74
C VAL A 579 -95.89 16.65 -57.29
N SER A 580 -95.08 17.67 -56.94
CA SER A 580 -94.28 18.71 -57.64
C SER A 580 -92.93 18.89 -56.88
N GLY A 581 -91.79 19.31 -57.47
CA GLY A 581 -91.42 20.71 -57.76
C GLY A 581 -91.04 21.46 -56.47
N ILE A 582 -89.79 21.86 -56.15
CA ILE A 582 -88.72 22.62 -56.87
C ILE A 582 -87.35 22.12 -56.31
N LYS A 583 -86.22 21.87 -57.01
CA LYS A 583 -85.45 22.46 -58.15
C LYS A 583 -84.21 23.37 -57.81
N GLY A 584 -83.36 22.93 -56.88
CA GLY A 584 -81.89 23.20 -56.84
C GLY A 584 -81.40 24.63 -56.49
N PRO A 585 -80.08 24.93 -56.57
CA PRO A 585 -78.95 24.07 -57.00
C PRO A 585 -77.66 24.09 -56.13
N CYS A 586 -76.81 23.07 -56.34
CA CYS A 586 -75.32 23.00 -56.25
C CYS A 586 -74.51 23.27 -54.94
N THR A 587 -73.44 22.46 -54.84
CA THR A 587 -72.19 22.55 -54.04
C THR A 587 -71.32 23.76 -54.46
N PRO A 588 -70.20 24.15 -53.78
CA PRO A 588 -69.30 23.35 -52.91
C PRO A 588 -68.82 24.13 -51.63
N GLU A 589 -67.69 23.90 -50.92
CA GLU A 589 -66.52 22.98 -51.04
C GLU A 589 -65.77 22.76 -49.69
N LEU A 590 -64.85 21.77 -49.69
CA LEU A 590 -63.61 21.57 -48.89
C LEU A 590 -63.45 21.85 -47.36
N GLU A 591 -62.52 21.07 -46.81
CA GLU A 591 -61.52 21.40 -45.76
C GLU A 591 -61.76 21.20 -44.25
N THR A 592 -60.63 21.24 -43.54
CA THR A 592 -60.39 20.78 -42.17
C THR A 592 -60.70 21.84 -41.10
N ARG A 593 -61.15 21.43 -39.90
CA ARG A 593 -60.38 21.62 -38.63
C ARG A 593 -61.07 21.16 -37.33
N VAL A 594 -60.24 20.53 -36.49
CA VAL A 594 -60.08 20.65 -35.03
C VAL A 594 -60.93 21.70 -34.28
N PRO A 595 -61.57 21.30 -33.17
CA PRO A 595 -61.32 21.90 -31.84
C PRO A 595 -60.98 20.78 -30.80
N THR A 596 -59.86 20.71 -30.06
CA THR A 596 -59.16 21.61 -29.11
C THR A 596 -60.02 22.35 -28.08
N THR A 597 -59.92 21.93 -26.80
CA THR A 597 -59.82 22.74 -25.55
C THR A 597 -59.92 21.79 -24.32
N THR A 598 -59.21 21.93 -23.18
CA THR A 598 -57.95 22.65 -22.82
C THR A 598 -57.38 22.16 -21.48
N ARG A 599 -56.03 22.20 -21.30
CA ARG A 599 -55.23 22.38 -20.04
C ARG A 599 -55.43 21.37 -18.87
N ALA A 600 -54.46 21.08 -18.01
CA ALA A 600 -52.98 21.25 -17.94
C ALA A 600 -52.47 20.34 -16.78
N SER A 601 -51.19 20.11 -16.46
CA SER A 601 -49.87 20.58 -16.94
C SER A 601 -48.86 19.43 -16.68
N GLY A 602 -47.93 19.06 -17.57
CA GLY A 602 -46.58 19.65 -17.70
C GLY A 602 -45.53 18.75 -17.01
N THR A 603 -44.26 18.61 -17.40
CA THR A 603 -43.39 19.21 -18.46
C THR A 603 -42.20 18.21 -18.64
N ARG A 604 -41.91 17.63 -19.82
CA ARG A 604 -40.92 18.05 -20.87
C ARG A 604 -39.49 18.35 -20.34
N ALA A 605 -38.37 18.18 -21.06
CA ALA A 605 -38.10 17.92 -22.50
C ALA A 605 -36.74 17.16 -22.62
N PHE A 606 -36.47 16.28 -23.62
CA PHE A 606 -36.21 16.47 -25.07
C PHE A 606 -34.71 16.68 -25.43
N ILE A 607 -34.22 15.95 -26.43
CA ILE A 607 -32.86 15.97 -27.00
C ILE A 607 -32.91 16.58 -28.40
N MET A 608 -31.94 17.42 -28.82
CA MET A 608 -31.37 17.37 -30.19
C MET A 608 -30.19 18.34 -30.45
N SER A 609 -29.24 17.83 -31.26
CA SER A 609 -28.23 18.53 -32.08
C SER A 609 -27.15 19.40 -31.40
N GLY A 610 -25.90 19.11 -31.75
CA GLY A 610 -24.67 19.85 -31.43
C GLY A 610 -23.46 18.97 -31.72
N SER A 611 -22.44 19.48 -32.42
CA SER A 611 -21.27 18.71 -32.85
C SER A 611 -19.97 19.22 -32.23
N SER A 612 -18.85 18.56 -32.59
CA SER A 612 -17.45 18.89 -32.28
C SER A 612 -16.92 18.60 -30.86
N THR A 613 -15.60 18.42 -30.83
CA THR A 613 -14.72 18.02 -29.72
C THR A 613 -13.84 19.22 -29.30
N PRO A 614 -12.88 19.06 -28.36
CA PRO A 614 -13.02 18.67 -26.96
C PRO A 614 -12.42 19.74 -26.01
N GLU A 615 -12.63 19.68 -24.68
CA GLU A 615 -11.56 19.97 -23.69
C GLU A 615 -11.97 19.70 -22.22
N THR A 616 -11.02 19.94 -21.30
CA THR A 616 -10.95 19.46 -19.90
C THR A 616 -11.17 20.59 -18.89
N ILE A 617 -11.70 20.31 -17.68
CA ILE A 617 -11.24 20.80 -16.34
C ILE A 617 -12.25 20.48 -15.19
N ILE A 618 -11.74 20.45 -13.95
CA ILE A 618 -12.27 19.97 -12.65
C ILE A 618 -11.97 21.10 -11.59
N PRO A 619 -12.50 21.22 -10.32
CA PRO A 619 -13.51 20.49 -9.52
C PRO A 619 -14.61 21.36 -8.80
N ALA A 620 -15.59 20.72 -8.12
CA ALA A 620 -16.08 20.96 -6.72
C ALA A 620 -17.20 19.92 -6.38
N LEU A 621 -17.36 19.29 -5.20
CA LEU A 621 -17.63 19.79 -3.82
C LEU A 621 -18.99 20.55 -3.72
N GLU A 622 -19.93 20.33 -2.77
CA GLU A 622 -20.07 19.58 -1.49
C GLU A 622 -21.61 19.39 -1.18
N THR A 623 -22.19 18.60 -0.26
CA THR A 623 -21.85 17.38 0.57
C THR A 623 -23.15 16.70 1.12
N SER A 624 -23.03 15.44 1.60
CA SER A 624 -23.74 14.78 2.74
C SER A 624 -25.28 14.78 2.92
N THR A 625 -25.86 13.57 3.15
CA THR A 625 -26.67 13.11 4.34
C THR A 625 -27.32 11.74 4.01
N THR A 626 -27.08 10.60 4.69
CA THR A 626 -27.58 10.10 6.02
C THR A 626 -29.11 10.14 6.18
N LEU A 627 -29.87 9.12 6.62
CA LEU A 627 -29.72 7.78 7.27
C LEU A 627 -31.13 7.08 7.20
N PRO A 628 -31.47 5.91 7.82
CA PRO A 628 -30.71 4.75 8.36
C PRO A 628 -31.18 3.39 7.72
N ALA A 629 -30.94 2.25 8.40
CA ALA A 629 -31.34 0.89 7.97
C ALA A 629 -32.50 0.29 8.78
N ASP A 630 -33.22 -0.70 8.20
CA ASP A 630 -33.46 -2.04 8.78
C ASP A 630 -34.55 -2.85 8.03
N SER A 631 -34.22 -4.05 7.55
CA SER A 631 -35.13 -5.23 7.44
C SER A 631 -34.49 -6.41 6.68
N ILE A 632 -33.86 -7.34 7.40
CA ILE A 632 -33.50 -8.66 6.86
C ILE A 632 -34.71 -9.59 6.99
N ARG A 633 -35.12 -10.26 5.91
CA ARG A 633 -36.02 -11.42 5.97
C ARG A 633 -35.25 -12.69 5.58
N VAL A 634 -34.99 -13.55 6.55
CA VAL A 634 -34.48 -14.90 6.31
C VAL A 634 -35.66 -15.80 5.91
N LEU A 635 -35.55 -16.48 4.76
CA LEU A 635 -36.47 -17.54 4.37
C LEU A 635 -35.81 -18.89 4.63
N VAL A 636 -36.32 -19.63 5.61
CA VAL A 636 -35.92 -21.02 5.85
C VAL A 636 -36.82 -21.94 5.03
N ILE A 637 -36.24 -22.75 4.15
CA ILE A 637 -36.94 -23.84 3.46
C ILE A 637 -36.37 -25.16 3.98
N SER A 638 -37.23 -25.98 4.57
CA SER A 638 -36.93 -27.36 4.94
C SER A 638 -37.31 -28.32 3.79
N ALA A 639 -36.52 -29.38 3.62
CA ALA A 639 -36.82 -30.46 2.70
C ALA A 639 -36.45 -31.80 3.33
N THR A 640 -37.37 -32.78 3.27
CA THR A 640 -37.17 -34.14 3.76
C THR A 640 -37.67 -35.16 2.75
N ALA A 641 -36.76 -35.97 2.21
CA ALA A 641 -37.06 -37.19 1.47
C ALA A 641 -35.89 -38.17 1.62
N THR A 642 -36.19 -39.46 1.67
CA THR A 642 -35.21 -40.55 1.91
C THR A 642 -35.29 -41.59 0.78
N PRO A 643 -34.72 -42.82 0.85
CA PRO A 643 -33.54 -43.08 0.02
C PRO A 643 -33.65 -44.31 -0.90
N GLY A 644 -32.69 -44.44 -1.83
CA GLY A 644 -32.26 -45.76 -2.34
C GLY A 644 -32.28 -45.94 -3.86
N ALA A 645 -31.09 -45.87 -4.47
CA ALA A 645 -30.76 -46.56 -5.72
C ALA A 645 -29.25 -46.85 -5.73
N SER A 646 -28.85 -48.11 -5.88
CA SER A 646 -27.44 -48.55 -5.84
C SER A 646 -26.97 -49.03 -7.21
N ILE A 647 -25.85 -48.48 -7.69
CA ILE A 647 -25.05 -49.03 -8.80
C ILE A 647 -23.60 -49.15 -8.32
N SER A 648 -22.86 -50.16 -8.78
CA SER A 648 -21.55 -50.51 -8.22
C SER A 648 -20.66 -51.28 -9.20
N VAL A 649 -19.34 -51.08 -9.09
CA VAL A 649 -18.27 -52.00 -9.54
C VAL A 649 -18.08 -52.07 -11.09
N PRO A 650 -16.87 -52.28 -11.65
CA PRO A 650 -15.65 -52.86 -11.06
C PRO A 650 -14.38 -51.98 -11.03
N VAL A 651 -13.29 -52.57 -10.53
CA VAL A 651 -11.97 -51.97 -10.29
C VAL A 651 -10.85 -52.91 -10.76
N GLY A 652 -9.74 -52.35 -11.28
CA GLY A 652 -8.43 -53.02 -11.39
C GLY A 652 -8.08 -53.63 -12.76
N PRO A 653 -6.85 -54.17 -12.93
CA PRO A 653 -5.75 -54.29 -11.95
C PRO A 653 -4.59 -53.31 -12.20
N ALA A 654 -3.57 -53.33 -11.32
CA ALA A 654 -2.35 -52.53 -11.43
C ALA A 654 -1.21 -53.27 -12.17
N SER A 655 -0.19 -52.53 -12.59
CA SER A 655 1.12 -53.07 -12.96
C SER A 655 2.24 -52.15 -12.46
N LEU A 656 3.21 -52.71 -11.72
CA LEU A 656 4.45 -52.02 -11.38
C LEU A 656 5.50 -52.28 -12.47
N VAL A 657 6.24 -51.26 -12.86
CA VAL A 657 7.58 -51.40 -13.46
C VAL A 657 8.51 -50.44 -12.72
N ALA A 658 9.65 -50.95 -12.26
CA ALA A 658 10.66 -50.18 -11.55
C ALA A 658 12.04 -50.38 -12.18
N THR A 659 12.58 -49.30 -12.74
CA THR A 659 13.95 -49.16 -13.27
C THR A 659 14.37 -47.72 -12.96
N SER A 660 15.10 -47.46 -11.88
CA SER A 660 16.56 -47.65 -11.70
C SER A 660 17.37 -46.42 -12.12
N GLU A 661 17.82 -45.69 -11.09
CA GLU A 661 19.06 -44.89 -11.01
C GLU A 661 19.22 -43.56 -11.81
N VAL A 662 19.54 -42.52 -11.02
CA VAL A 662 20.61 -41.51 -11.24
C VAL A 662 20.65 -40.79 -12.61
N ASP A 663 19.95 -39.65 -12.71
CA ASP A 663 20.59 -38.31 -12.82
C ASP A 663 19.58 -37.15 -13.01
N ARG A 664 19.20 -36.43 -11.94
CA ARG A 664 18.62 -35.06 -12.07
C ARG A 664 18.62 -34.14 -10.82
N ALA A 665 19.58 -34.29 -9.91
CA ALA A 665 19.65 -33.50 -8.68
C ALA A 665 20.22 -32.06 -8.87
N SER A 666 19.68 -31.25 -9.81
CA SER A 666 20.26 -29.93 -10.13
C SER A 666 19.35 -28.81 -10.66
N SER A 667 18.11 -29.06 -11.11
CA SER A 667 17.32 -28.03 -11.84
C SER A 667 16.03 -27.51 -11.17
N GLU A 668 15.51 -28.13 -10.11
CA GLU A 668 14.23 -27.75 -9.50
C GLU A 668 14.43 -27.01 -8.17
N ARG A 669 14.74 -25.71 -8.29
CA ARG A 669 14.85 -24.78 -7.16
C ARG A 669 14.46 -23.35 -7.55
N LYS A 670 13.31 -23.21 -8.24
CA LYS A 670 12.83 -21.92 -8.78
C LYS A 670 11.30 -21.69 -8.83
N GLU A 671 10.48 -22.65 -8.42
CA GLU A 671 9.02 -22.50 -8.39
C GLU A 671 8.47 -22.86 -7.00
N CYS A 672 8.62 -21.94 -6.05
CA CYS A 672 8.02 -22.00 -4.69
C CYS A 672 7.79 -20.59 -4.07
N ASP A 673 7.86 -19.51 -4.86
CA ASP A 673 7.76 -18.11 -4.37
C ASP A 673 6.43 -17.41 -4.72
N GLU A 674 5.54 -18.02 -5.52
CA GLU A 674 4.26 -17.41 -5.94
C GLU A 674 3.03 -18.20 -5.46
N LEU A 675 2.79 -18.19 -4.14
CA LEU A 675 1.44 -18.34 -3.56
C LEU A 675 1.45 -17.86 -2.09
N PHE A 676 0.42 -17.09 -1.71
CA PHE A 676 0.22 -16.46 -0.38
C PHE A 676 1.22 -15.36 0.00
N GLY A 677 0.97 -14.15 -0.49
CA GLY A 677 1.65 -12.96 0.00
C GLY A 677 1.16 -12.52 1.39
N PHE A 678 2.08 -12.38 2.34
CA PHE A 678 1.95 -11.48 3.49
C PHE A 678 3.18 -10.56 3.52
N ALA A 679 2.94 -9.26 3.69
CA ALA A 679 3.91 -8.18 3.73
C ALA A 679 3.41 -7.11 4.73
N PRO A 680 4.26 -6.23 5.30
CA PRO A 680 5.59 -5.87 4.81
C PRO A 680 6.74 -5.96 5.83
N GLU A 681 7.95 -5.84 5.28
CA GLU A 681 9.13 -5.15 5.84
C GLU A 681 9.26 -5.05 7.38
N ILE A 682 10.02 -5.96 7.99
CA ILE A 682 10.83 -5.58 9.15
C ILE A 682 11.93 -4.65 8.62
N ASN A 683 11.70 -3.35 8.75
CA ASN A 683 12.58 -2.29 8.27
C ASN A 683 14.02 -2.49 8.77
N SER A 684 14.94 -2.69 7.83
CA SER A 684 16.34 -3.04 8.10
C SER A 684 17.12 -1.98 8.89
N ALA A 685 16.62 -0.75 8.98
CA ALA A 685 17.18 0.29 9.83
C ALA A 685 17.01 0.02 11.34
N GLN A 686 16.00 -0.74 11.78
CA GLN A 686 15.77 -1.01 13.21
C GLN A 686 16.61 -2.18 13.77
N ILE A 687 17.24 -2.97 12.91
CA ILE A 687 18.06 -4.13 13.31
C ILE A 687 19.42 -3.69 13.89
N TYR A 688 19.90 -2.48 13.57
CA TYR A 688 21.20 -1.96 14.00
C TYR A 688 21.21 -1.25 15.38
N ALA A 689 20.09 -1.25 16.12
CA ALA A 689 19.97 -0.65 17.45
C ALA A 689 19.74 -1.72 18.55
N GLY A 690 20.62 -2.71 18.62
CA GLY A 690 20.53 -3.78 19.63
C GLY A 690 20.66 -3.26 21.08
N PRO A 691 19.84 -3.74 22.03
CA PRO A 691 19.92 -3.35 23.44
C PRO A 691 21.24 -3.86 24.05
N GLY A 692 22.20 -2.95 24.14
CA GLY A 692 23.60 -3.22 24.48
C GLY A 692 24.51 -2.06 24.03
N SER A 693 24.08 -1.30 23.02
CA SER A 693 24.74 -0.06 22.60
C SER A 693 24.84 1.00 23.70
N ALA A 694 23.84 1.14 24.59
CA ALA A 694 23.86 2.20 25.62
C ALA A 694 24.98 2.00 26.68
N PRO A 695 25.16 0.82 27.31
CA PRO A 695 26.34 0.55 28.13
C PRO A 695 27.65 0.66 27.34
N MET A 696 27.68 0.22 26.08
CA MET A 696 28.89 0.31 25.24
C MET A 696 29.24 1.75 24.83
N LEU A 697 28.27 2.65 24.67
CA LEU A 697 28.52 4.09 24.47
C LEU A 697 28.96 4.77 25.77
N GLN A 698 28.43 4.38 26.93
CA GLN A 698 28.96 4.86 28.21
C GLN A 698 30.41 4.39 28.43
N ALA A 699 30.73 3.14 28.06
CA ALA A 699 32.09 2.65 28.02
C ALA A 699 32.97 3.46 27.04
N ALA A 700 32.52 3.67 25.79
CA ALA A 700 33.23 4.51 24.81
C ALA A 700 33.50 5.94 25.32
N ALA A 701 32.51 6.54 25.99
CA ALA A 701 32.64 7.86 26.62
C ALA A 701 33.49 7.84 27.90
N SER A 702 33.77 6.68 28.52
CA SER A 702 34.83 6.55 29.53
C SER A 702 36.21 6.31 28.90
N TRP A 703 36.29 5.60 27.77
CA TRP A 703 37.54 5.37 27.04
C TRP A 703 38.15 6.66 26.50
N GLN A 704 37.33 7.57 25.95
CA GLN A 704 37.83 8.88 25.52
C GLN A 704 38.35 9.70 26.69
N ARG A 705 37.60 9.80 27.81
CA ARG A 705 38.07 10.48 29.02
C ARG A 705 39.34 9.86 29.60
N LEU A 706 39.48 8.53 29.60
CA LEU A 706 40.70 7.85 30.00
C LEU A 706 41.88 8.20 29.07
N ALA A 707 41.65 8.30 27.76
CA ALA A 707 42.66 8.72 26.80
C ALA A 707 43.05 10.20 26.96
N ASP A 708 42.09 11.09 27.22
CA ASP A 708 42.31 12.51 27.48
C ASP A 708 43.06 12.72 28.81
N GLU A 709 42.72 11.96 29.86
CA GLU A 709 43.42 11.95 31.16
C GLU A 709 44.83 11.37 31.05
N LEU A 710 45.04 10.28 30.29
CA LEU A 710 46.38 9.72 30.03
C LEU A 710 47.25 10.65 29.18
N THR A 711 46.66 11.36 28.22
CA THR A 711 47.36 12.37 27.41
C THR A 711 47.72 13.59 28.26
N SER A 712 46.82 14.02 29.14
CA SER A 712 47.08 15.10 30.12
C SER A 712 48.15 14.69 31.14
N ALA A 713 48.16 13.44 31.58
CA ALA A 713 49.19 12.89 32.46
C ALA A 713 50.55 12.86 31.74
N ALA A 714 50.61 12.43 30.48
CA ALA A 714 51.83 12.45 29.68
C ALA A 714 52.38 13.88 29.50
N ALA A 715 51.53 14.85 29.15
CA ALA A 715 51.92 16.26 29.04
C ALA A 715 52.38 16.86 30.39
N SER A 716 51.79 16.44 31.51
CA SER A 716 52.26 16.81 32.85
C SER A 716 53.63 16.19 33.18
N PHE A 717 53.92 15.00 32.65
CA PHE A 717 55.21 14.34 32.83
C PHE A 717 56.30 15.03 32.00
N GLU A 718 55.99 15.41 30.75
CA GLU A 718 56.88 16.23 29.91
C GLU A 718 57.19 17.57 30.59
N SER A 719 56.20 18.31 31.09
CA SER A 719 56.44 19.60 31.76
C SER A 719 57.22 19.46 33.08
N VAL A 720 57.06 18.35 33.82
CA VAL A 720 57.90 18.03 34.99
C VAL A 720 59.34 17.71 34.56
N THR A 721 59.56 17.02 33.43
CA THR A 721 60.92 16.83 32.90
C THR A 721 61.56 18.11 32.37
N GLU A 722 60.80 19.02 31.73
CA GLU A 722 61.32 20.33 31.31
C GLU A 722 61.66 21.22 32.52
N ALA A 723 60.82 21.22 33.56
CA ALA A 723 61.12 21.92 34.82
C ALA A 723 62.39 21.37 35.49
N LEU A 724 62.61 20.05 35.46
CA LEU A 724 63.83 19.40 35.97
C LEU A 724 65.07 19.62 35.09
N VAL A 725 64.94 20.19 33.89
CA VAL A 725 66.05 20.59 33.00
C VAL A 725 66.39 22.08 33.14
N GLY A 726 65.46 22.90 33.65
CA GLY A 726 65.66 24.34 33.87
C GLY A 726 66.61 24.69 35.01
N ASP A 727 66.55 23.95 36.13
CA ASP A 727 67.37 24.21 37.32
C ASP A 727 68.66 23.35 37.38
N SER A 728 69.74 23.95 37.87
CA SER A 728 71.11 23.56 37.52
C SER A 728 71.72 22.40 38.32
N TRP A 729 71.32 21.15 38.02
CA TRP A 729 72.01 19.94 38.50
C TRP A 729 72.51 19.01 37.38
N GLN A 730 73.69 18.43 37.61
CA GLN A 730 74.61 18.00 36.53
C GLN A 730 74.12 16.80 35.68
N GLY A 731 73.91 17.05 34.38
CA GLY A 731 74.62 16.44 33.25
C GLY A 731 74.51 14.92 32.96
N TRP A 732 74.48 14.06 33.98
CA TRP A 732 74.47 12.59 33.83
C TRP A 732 73.15 11.96 34.27
N ALA A 733 72.46 12.54 35.26
CA ALA A 733 71.13 12.10 35.67
C ALA A 733 70.09 12.25 34.54
N ALA A 734 70.15 13.35 33.79
CA ALA A 734 69.29 13.58 32.61
C ALA A 734 69.48 12.50 31.52
N ALA A 735 70.71 12.05 31.28
CA ALA A 735 70.98 10.99 30.32
C ALA A 735 70.42 9.61 30.77
N ALA A 736 70.47 9.32 32.07
CA ALA A 736 69.86 8.13 32.65
C ALA A 736 68.32 8.15 32.57
N MET A 737 67.68 9.30 32.82
CA MET A 737 66.23 9.43 32.69
C MET A 737 65.77 9.42 31.22
N ALA A 738 66.47 10.11 30.32
CA ALA A 738 66.15 10.11 28.89
C ALA A 738 66.25 8.71 28.26
N SER A 739 67.27 7.93 28.63
CA SER A 739 67.42 6.54 28.17
C SER A 739 66.39 5.57 28.77
N ALA A 740 65.85 5.86 29.96
CA ALA A 740 64.71 5.14 30.54
C ALA A 740 63.35 5.54 29.95
N ALA A 741 63.19 6.80 29.51
CA ALA A 741 61.95 7.34 28.96
C ALA A 741 61.75 7.04 27.46
N ALA A 742 62.84 6.96 26.68
CA ALA A 742 62.77 6.73 25.23
C ALA A 742 61.97 5.47 24.81
N PRO A 743 62.05 4.30 25.50
CA PRO A 743 61.17 3.17 25.22
C PRO A 743 59.69 3.53 25.44
N TYR A 744 59.37 4.23 26.53
CA TYR A 744 58.01 4.59 26.92
C TYR A 744 57.34 5.55 25.93
N ALA A 745 58.07 6.57 25.45
CA ALA A 745 57.59 7.48 24.42
C ALA A 745 57.37 6.77 23.07
N SER A 746 58.23 5.81 22.72
CA SER A 746 58.02 4.98 21.51
C SER A 746 56.81 4.04 21.65
N TRP A 747 56.56 3.51 22.85
CA TRP A 747 55.45 2.62 23.15
C TRP A 747 54.10 3.35 23.18
N LEU A 748 54.02 4.57 23.73
CA LEU A 748 52.80 5.40 23.68
C LEU A 748 52.36 5.66 22.24
N ASN A 749 53.33 5.99 21.36
CA ASN A 749 53.07 6.16 19.93
C ASN A 749 52.66 4.85 19.22
N ALA A 750 53.12 3.69 19.70
CA ALA A 750 52.71 2.38 19.20
C ALA A 750 51.31 1.94 19.71
N ALA A 751 50.98 2.25 20.96
CA ALA A 751 49.68 1.98 21.57
C ALA A 751 48.56 2.82 20.93
N ALA A 752 48.83 4.09 20.65
CA ALA A 752 47.95 4.95 19.85
C ALA A 752 47.78 4.46 18.39
N ALA A 753 48.71 3.65 17.89
CA ALA A 753 48.69 3.04 16.56
C ALA A 753 48.09 1.62 16.53
N GLY A 754 47.12 1.35 17.43
CA GLY A 754 46.45 0.06 17.62
C GLY A 754 45.99 -0.65 16.32
N PRO A 755 45.82 -1.99 16.36
CA PRO A 755 45.90 -2.86 15.19
C PRO A 755 44.94 -2.45 14.08
N ARG A 756 45.50 -1.85 13.02
CA ARG A 756 44.76 -1.51 11.79
C ARG A 756 44.26 -2.79 11.13
N VAL A 757 43.01 -3.15 11.41
CA VAL A 757 42.25 -4.13 10.64
C VAL A 757 42.25 -3.66 9.19
N ARG A 758 43.08 -4.29 8.35
CA ARG A 758 43.04 -4.05 6.90
C ARG A 758 41.65 -4.44 6.43
N PRO A 759 40.89 -3.56 5.74
CA PRO A 759 39.65 -3.98 5.12
C PRO A 759 39.98 -5.12 4.16
N SER A 760 39.33 -6.27 4.37
CA SER A 760 39.43 -7.40 3.46
C SER A 760 39.01 -6.92 2.07
N ARG A 761 39.91 -7.05 1.09
CA ARG A 761 39.60 -6.67 -0.30
C ARG A 761 38.31 -7.37 -0.72
N PRO A 762 37.37 -6.69 -1.41
CA PRO A 762 36.20 -7.36 -1.94
C PRO A 762 36.67 -8.51 -2.84
N VAL A 763 36.21 -9.72 -2.55
CA VAL A 763 36.52 -10.89 -3.36
C VAL A 763 35.86 -10.67 -4.72
N GLN A 764 36.67 -10.29 -5.71
CA GLN A 764 36.22 -10.30 -7.10
C GLN A 764 35.71 -11.71 -7.42
N ARG A 765 34.43 -11.82 -7.75
CA ARG A 765 33.84 -13.05 -8.28
C ARG A 765 34.52 -13.38 -9.60
N ARG A 766 35.58 -14.19 -9.56
CA ARG A 766 36.16 -14.79 -10.76
C ARG A 766 35.05 -15.58 -11.45
N ARG A 767 34.73 -15.21 -12.69
CA ARG A 767 33.92 -16.07 -13.58
C ARG A 767 34.68 -17.38 -13.74
N CYS A 768 34.15 -18.46 -13.17
CA CYS A 768 34.45 -19.77 -13.72
C CYS A 768 33.64 -19.90 -15.01
N LEU A 769 34.33 -19.87 -16.16
CA LEU A 769 33.77 -20.54 -17.33
C LEU A 769 33.69 -22.03 -16.97
N ARG A 770 32.56 -22.66 -17.25
CA ARG A 770 32.54 -24.09 -17.55
C ARG A 770 31.87 -24.25 -18.91
N THR A 771 32.62 -24.83 -19.83
CA THR A 771 32.16 -25.15 -21.19
C THR A 771 31.63 -26.57 -21.22
N ARG A 772 30.47 -26.74 -21.88
CA ARG A 772 29.62 -27.93 -21.88
C ARG A 772 28.87 -28.09 -20.56
#